data_AF-H9GUV3-F1
#
_entry.id   AF-H9GUV3-F1
#
_cell.length_a   1.000
_cell.length_b   1.000
_cell.length_c   1.000
_cell.angle_alpha   90.00
_cell.angle_beta   90.00
_cell.angle_gamma   90.00
#
_symmetry.space_group_name_H-M   'P 1'
#
loop_
_entity.id
_entity.type
_entity.pdbx_description
1 polymer ?
#
loop_
_entity_poly.entity_id
_entity_poly.type
_entity_poly.pdbx_seq_one_letter_code
_entity_poly.pdbx_strand_id
1 'polypeptide(L)'
;MKKMKRKNWKILTTKMKSEITQQLKIYTNNVNGLNSPQKRRNILTQINKGKYDIVVFQETHICQKHVAHLKNNKLGKEFFSADLTKKRGVVLYVNESIPAELKFKDMEGRIIAVEIKLNQEKILICNIYAPNGPKTQFASNLREQMAKTDSDHIILLGDFNGVIDQKLDRSKKKNRKSKDKIGQLPKNFLNLKKEFDLQDVWRNKNPEGRDYTYYSNRHETWSRIDMIWASNSLVTKMDKINIFPRDKTDHCPLEIIINHKRNSWRWRLDDNLIKSETEILENKNLTKEYLNFNDKENVTKQIIWDSYKAVMRGYFIQQKAIANKRIFFKIEQINKQIENREKMSKQQPNNQKIKKELNDLKKDKLHLELERTAKALKFVKQHSFENANKPGAWLARKIRKKKQQQQIIKIIDKDKEYTRDEEIRDRFRSYYSQLYKQEGEDLEKISIYIGEQKLDKITETQRELLNKAITEEEIKKAINNLKPNKAPGPDGFTASFYKVMKDELAPFLKTLMNQVLEQRVIPESWKEGDIITIHKEDTDKTEVKNYRPISLLNLDYKIFTNILANRFKDFLSTWIGPEQKGFLLGRQMKDNVRTIVDVIEYYETYHQKELALLSIDAEKAFDNLNWSFIKLLFKEIDIGHQFYNAIEAIYMEQKAKILVNGQYTKEIQINKGTRQGCPLSPLIFIFALEILIRNIRRDNQLKGTKIANYEFKLRAFADDLICIRASPGQRPCRWPILSIFRFWAR
;
A
#
# COMPACT_ATOMS: atom_id res chain seq x y z
N MET A 1 37.90 -19.09 -5.01
CA MET A 1 36.85 -18.03 -4.87
C MET A 1 35.82 -17.93 -6.00
N LYS A 2 36.15 -18.07 -7.31
CA LYS A 2 35.18 -17.97 -8.43
C LYS A 2 34.09 -19.09 -8.46
N LYS A 3 34.39 -20.32 -8.03
CA LYS A 3 33.41 -21.44 -7.99
C LYS A 3 32.36 -21.34 -6.87
N MET A 4 32.70 -20.77 -5.70
CA MET A 4 31.73 -20.52 -4.61
C MET A 4 30.72 -19.40 -4.95
N LYS A 5 31.14 -18.38 -5.72
CA LYS A 5 30.27 -17.28 -6.17
C LYS A 5 29.18 -17.74 -7.16
N ARG A 6 29.49 -18.68 -8.07
CA ARG A 6 28.51 -19.25 -9.03
C ARG A 6 27.47 -20.16 -8.37
N LYS A 7 27.84 -20.92 -7.33
CA LYS A 7 26.93 -21.82 -6.61
C LYS A 7 25.85 -21.04 -5.83
N ASN A 8 26.22 -19.92 -5.22
CA ASN A 8 25.28 -19.04 -4.52
C ASN A 8 24.35 -18.25 -5.46
N TRP A 9 24.80 -17.92 -6.67
CA TRP A 9 23.96 -17.27 -7.68
C TRP A 9 22.82 -18.18 -8.14
N LYS A 10 23.11 -19.46 -8.43
CA LYS A 10 22.07 -20.45 -8.77
C LYS A 10 21.04 -20.62 -7.63
N ILE A 11 21.48 -20.61 -6.37
CA ILE A 11 20.56 -20.74 -5.21
C ILE A 11 19.65 -19.51 -5.05
N LEU A 12 20.12 -18.31 -5.41
CA LEU A 12 19.31 -17.08 -5.38
C LEU A 12 18.33 -16.99 -6.56
N THR A 13 18.72 -17.40 -7.76
CA THR A 13 17.83 -17.41 -8.94
C THR A 13 16.79 -18.53 -8.87
N THR A 14 17.11 -19.69 -8.29
CA THR A 14 16.13 -20.79 -8.14
C THR A 14 15.10 -20.50 -7.04
N LYS A 15 15.42 -19.68 -6.03
CA LYS A 15 14.44 -19.19 -5.04
C LYS A 15 13.52 -18.07 -5.55
N MET A 16 13.77 -17.53 -6.74
CA MET A 16 12.90 -16.51 -7.37
C MET A 16 11.82 -17.08 -8.30
N LYS A 17 11.76 -18.40 -8.51
CA LYS A 17 10.95 -19.01 -9.58
C LYS A 17 9.84 -19.99 -9.16
N SER A 18 9.29 -19.87 -7.95
CA SER A 18 7.98 -20.50 -7.70
C SER A 18 7.09 -19.61 -6.83
N GLU A 19 6.04 -19.07 -7.44
CA GLU A 19 4.85 -18.57 -6.75
C GLU A 19 4.10 -19.77 -6.15
N ILE A 20 4.68 -20.42 -5.14
CA ILE A 20 3.95 -21.46 -4.40
C ILE A 20 2.89 -20.72 -3.58
N THR A 21 1.67 -20.69 -4.11
CA THR A 21 0.49 -20.30 -3.34
C THR A 21 0.34 -21.33 -2.24
N GLN A 22 0.52 -20.94 -0.98
CA GLN A 22 0.30 -21.83 0.13
C GLN A 22 -1.17 -21.68 0.56
N GLN A 23 -1.95 -22.73 0.31
CA GLN A 23 -3.29 -22.83 0.88
C GLN A 23 -3.18 -23.24 2.35
N LEU A 24 -3.91 -22.53 3.21
CA LEU A 24 -4.10 -22.90 4.61
C LEU A 24 -5.57 -23.24 4.82
N LYS A 25 -5.85 -24.48 5.22
CA LYS A 25 -7.21 -24.98 5.45
C LYS A 25 -7.49 -25.09 6.94
N ILE A 26 -8.47 -24.32 7.42
CA ILE A 26 -8.86 -24.28 8.84
C ILE A 26 -10.27 -24.84 9.01
N TYR A 27 -10.42 -25.77 9.96
CA TYR A 27 -11.70 -26.31 10.41
C TYR A 27 -11.97 -25.87 11.85
N THR A 28 -13.19 -25.45 12.15
CA THR A 28 -13.63 -25.20 13.53
C THR A 28 -15.02 -25.80 13.80
N ASN A 29 -15.20 -26.38 14.99
CA ASN A 29 -16.49 -26.90 15.42
C ASN A 29 -16.64 -26.88 16.96
N ASN A 30 -17.82 -26.51 17.45
CA ASN A 30 -18.21 -26.79 18.82
C ASN A 30 -18.62 -28.26 18.92
N VAL A 31 -17.84 -29.06 19.65
CA VAL A 31 -17.99 -30.52 19.67
C VAL A 31 -18.89 -31.04 20.78
N ASN A 32 -19.33 -30.19 21.72
CA ASN A 32 -20.17 -30.56 22.87
C ASN A 32 -19.69 -31.86 23.56
N GLY A 33 -18.44 -31.87 23.96
CA GLY A 33 -17.76 -32.93 24.71
C GLY A 33 -17.03 -33.98 23.86
N LEU A 34 -15.82 -34.32 24.30
CA LEU A 34 -14.94 -35.36 23.74
C LEU A 34 -14.60 -36.48 24.73
N ASN A 35 -15.33 -36.59 25.85
CA ASN A 35 -15.05 -37.61 26.86
C ASN A 35 -15.18 -39.04 26.32
N SER A 36 -16.19 -39.30 25.47
CA SER A 36 -16.41 -40.62 24.87
C SER A 36 -15.33 -40.98 23.83
N PRO A 37 -14.64 -42.13 23.98
CA PRO A 37 -13.71 -42.63 22.97
C PRO A 37 -14.34 -42.81 21.59
N GLN A 38 -15.59 -43.28 21.54
CA GLN A 38 -16.31 -43.51 20.28
C GLN A 38 -16.61 -42.17 19.57
N LYS A 39 -17.03 -41.14 20.32
CA LYS A 39 -17.24 -39.80 19.78
C LYS A 39 -15.93 -39.21 19.24
N ARG A 40 -14.82 -39.37 19.97
CA ARG A 40 -13.48 -38.96 19.51
C ARG A 40 -13.10 -39.64 18.19
N ARG A 41 -13.18 -40.98 18.10
CA ARG A 41 -12.85 -41.71 16.87
C ARG A 41 -13.68 -41.24 15.67
N ASN A 42 -14.98 -41.04 15.86
CA ASN A 42 -15.87 -40.59 14.78
C ASN A 42 -15.49 -39.20 14.24
N ILE A 43 -15.33 -38.22 15.14
CA ILE A 43 -14.94 -36.84 14.78
C ILE A 43 -13.59 -36.85 14.05
N LEU A 44 -12.64 -37.67 14.51
CA LEU A 44 -11.32 -37.78 13.89
C LEU A 44 -11.39 -38.38 12.47
N THR A 45 -12.20 -39.41 12.25
CA THR A 45 -12.36 -40.01 10.92
C THR A 45 -12.93 -39.00 9.93
N GLN A 46 -13.88 -38.17 10.36
CA GLN A 46 -14.46 -37.13 9.52
C GLN A 46 -13.43 -36.05 9.15
N ILE A 47 -12.66 -35.58 10.14
CA ILE A 47 -11.71 -34.48 9.95
C ILE A 47 -10.48 -34.91 9.15
N ASN A 48 -10.00 -36.14 9.37
CA ASN A 48 -8.88 -36.68 8.61
C ASN A 48 -9.16 -36.76 7.10
N LYS A 49 -10.42 -36.96 6.68
CA LYS A 49 -10.79 -36.91 5.25
C LYS A 49 -10.60 -35.52 4.64
N GLY A 50 -10.80 -34.46 5.44
CA GLY A 50 -10.75 -33.08 4.96
C GLY A 50 -9.35 -32.49 4.80
N LYS A 51 -8.29 -33.20 5.25
CA LYS A 51 -6.87 -32.79 5.18
C LYS A 51 -6.65 -31.34 5.64
N TYR A 52 -7.03 -31.06 6.87
CA TYR A 52 -6.93 -29.72 7.47
C TYR A 52 -5.52 -29.45 8.01
N ASP A 53 -5.06 -28.21 7.85
CA ASP A 53 -3.80 -27.75 8.44
C ASP A 53 -3.98 -27.33 9.90
N ILE A 54 -5.17 -26.80 10.22
CA ILE A 54 -5.52 -26.32 11.54
C ILE A 54 -6.92 -26.79 11.88
N VAL A 55 -7.06 -27.43 13.04
CA VAL A 55 -8.33 -27.96 13.53
C VAL A 55 -8.60 -27.36 14.90
N VAL A 56 -9.79 -26.78 15.07
CA VAL A 56 -10.13 -26.01 16.26
C VAL A 56 -11.43 -26.54 16.85
N PHE A 57 -11.44 -26.84 18.14
CA PHE A 57 -12.65 -27.28 18.83
C PHE A 57 -12.98 -26.44 20.05
N GLN A 58 -14.27 -26.25 20.26
CA GLN A 58 -14.87 -25.65 21.46
C GLN A 58 -15.67 -26.70 22.24
N GLU A 59 -15.91 -26.45 23.53
CA GLU A 59 -16.61 -27.36 24.45
C GLU A 59 -16.06 -28.80 24.46
N THR A 60 -14.75 -28.98 24.58
CA THR A 60 -14.18 -30.34 24.63
C THR A 60 -14.60 -31.13 25.88
N HIS A 61 -14.99 -30.46 26.96
CA HIS A 61 -15.35 -31.05 28.27
C HIS A 61 -14.26 -31.97 28.86
N ILE A 62 -13.02 -31.84 28.39
CA ILE A 62 -11.87 -32.55 28.95
C ILE A 62 -11.29 -31.69 30.07
N CYS A 63 -11.31 -32.19 31.30
CA CYS A 63 -10.71 -31.51 32.44
C CYS A 63 -9.18 -31.62 32.42
N GLN A 64 -8.48 -30.72 33.13
CA GLN A 64 -7.00 -30.65 33.15
C GLN A 64 -6.32 -32.00 33.44
N LYS A 65 -6.87 -32.82 34.34
CA LYS A 65 -6.33 -34.16 34.65
C LYS A 65 -6.38 -35.16 33.49
N HIS A 66 -7.21 -34.93 32.48
CA HIS A 66 -7.46 -35.85 31.38
C HIS A 66 -7.00 -35.32 30.01
N VAL A 67 -6.17 -34.27 29.98
CA VAL A 67 -5.71 -33.63 28.72
C VAL A 67 -4.95 -34.57 27.79
N ALA A 68 -4.41 -35.68 28.31
CA ALA A 68 -3.82 -36.73 27.48
C ALA A 68 -4.79 -37.29 26.42
N HIS A 69 -6.10 -37.20 26.66
CA HIS A 69 -7.14 -37.59 25.71
C HIS A 69 -7.23 -36.70 24.47
N LEU A 70 -6.64 -35.50 24.51
CA LEU A 70 -6.56 -34.58 23.38
C LEU A 70 -5.33 -34.84 22.50
N LYS A 71 -4.36 -35.65 22.93
CA LYS A 71 -3.19 -35.94 22.09
C LYS A 71 -3.60 -36.68 20.82
N ASN A 72 -3.22 -36.15 19.67
CA ASN A 72 -3.50 -36.79 18.39
C ASN A 72 -2.48 -36.45 17.30
N ASN A 73 -1.57 -37.39 17.05
CA ASN A 73 -0.51 -37.24 16.05
C ASN A 73 -1.03 -37.02 14.62
N LYS A 74 -2.26 -37.41 14.29
CA LYS A 74 -2.84 -37.20 12.95
C LYS A 74 -3.32 -35.76 12.72
N LEU A 75 -3.74 -35.07 13.78
CA LEU A 75 -4.17 -33.66 13.70
C LEU A 75 -3.00 -32.68 13.87
N GLY A 76 -1.83 -33.17 14.30
CA GLY A 76 -0.64 -32.39 14.55
C GLY A 76 -0.50 -31.98 16.01
N LYS A 77 0.32 -30.95 16.26
CA LYS A 77 0.66 -30.47 17.59
C LYS A 77 -0.55 -29.83 18.26
N GLU A 78 -0.91 -30.31 19.45
CA GLU A 78 -2.03 -29.82 20.22
C GLU A 78 -1.66 -28.63 21.13
N PHE A 79 -2.58 -27.67 21.20
CA PHE A 79 -2.57 -26.57 22.16
C PHE A 79 -3.96 -26.52 22.80
N PHE A 80 -4.04 -26.48 24.13
CA PHE A 80 -5.33 -26.52 24.83
C PHE A 80 -5.42 -25.59 26.03
N SER A 81 -6.67 -25.19 26.32
CA SER A 81 -7.09 -24.63 27.61
C SER A 81 -8.21 -25.50 28.15
N ALA A 82 -8.11 -25.93 29.40
CA ALA A 82 -9.03 -26.88 30.03
C ALA A 82 -9.41 -26.40 31.42
N ASP A 83 -10.68 -26.58 31.79
CA ASP A 83 -11.23 -26.32 33.11
C ASP A 83 -10.80 -27.44 34.10
N LEU A 84 -10.84 -27.15 35.40
CA LEU A 84 -10.67 -28.16 36.46
C LEU A 84 -11.79 -29.22 36.39
N THR A 85 -12.97 -28.82 35.92
CA THR A 85 -14.15 -29.68 35.77
C THR A 85 -14.43 -30.04 34.30
N LYS A 86 -15.18 -31.10 34.05
CA LYS A 86 -15.57 -31.55 32.70
C LYS A 86 -16.70 -30.70 32.08
N LYS A 87 -16.62 -29.38 32.21
CA LYS A 87 -17.67 -28.44 31.76
C LYS A 87 -17.28 -27.58 30.57
N ARG A 88 -15.99 -27.37 30.36
CA ARG A 88 -15.47 -26.43 29.35
C ARG A 88 -14.15 -26.97 28.80
N GLY A 89 -13.65 -26.33 27.75
CA GLY A 89 -12.33 -26.60 27.23
C GLY A 89 -12.26 -26.29 25.74
N VAL A 90 -11.16 -25.70 25.32
CA VAL A 90 -10.87 -25.35 23.93
C VAL A 90 -9.55 -26.00 23.53
N VAL A 91 -9.47 -26.50 22.29
CA VAL A 91 -8.24 -27.09 21.74
C VAL A 91 -8.02 -26.61 20.30
N LEU A 92 -6.77 -26.45 19.95
CA LEU A 92 -6.29 -26.03 18.64
C LEU A 92 -5.15 -26.97 18.24
N TYR A 93 -5.31 -27.68 17.13
CA TYR A 93 -4.29 -28.52 16.53
C TYR A 93 -3.66 -27.80 15.35
N VAL A 94 -2.34 -27.85 15.24
CA VAL A 94 -1.58 -27.29 14.10
C VAL A 94 -0.74 -28.39 13.49
N ASN A 95 -0.84 -28.55 12.17
CA ASN A 95 0.03 -29.43 11.40
C ASN A 95 1.52 -29.14 11.73
N GLU A 96 2.29 -30.18 12.00
CA GLU A 96 3.69 -30.06 12.47
C GLU A 96 4.63 -29.37 11.47
N SER A 97 4.25 -29.34 10.18
CA SER A 97 4.98 -28.60 9.15
C SER A 97 4.90 -27.06 9.32
N ILE A 98 3.98 -26.57 10.15
CA ILE A 98 3.76 -25.14 10.38
C ILE A 98 4.34 -24.77 11.76
N PRO A 99 5.34 -23.87 11.82
CA PRO A 99 5.87 -23.40 13.10
C PRO A 99 4.79 -22.68 13.92
N ALA A 100 4.52 -23.19 15.13
CA ALA A 100 3.47 -22.70 16.01
C ALA A 100 3.94 -22.52 17.45
N GLU A 101 3.52 -21.42 18.08
CA GLU A 101 3.86 -21.03 19.45
C GLU A 101 2.62 -20.60 20.23
N LEU A 102 2.44 -21.11 21.45
CA LEU A 102 1.38 -20.67 22.35
C LEU A 102 1.67 -19.23 22.83
N LYS A 103 0.72 -18.31 22.66
CA LYS A 103 0.86 -16.92 23.15
C LYS A 103 0.16 -16.69 24.48
N PHE A 104 -1.10 -17.10 24.60
CA PHE A 104 -1.83 -17.01 25.85
C PHE A 104 -2.97 -18.03 25.89
N LYS A 105 -3.40 -18.37 27.11
CA LYS A 105 -4.59 -19.16 27.40
C LYS A 105 -5.16 -18.72 28.75
N ASP A 106 -6.43 -19.02 28.97
CA ASP A 106 -7.04 -18.86 30.30
C ASP A 106 -6.93 -20.15 31.14
N MET A 107 -7.44 -20.09 32.37
CA MET A 107 -7.56 -21.27 33.25
C MET A 107 -8.97 -21.88 33.26
N GLU A 108 -9.95 -21.17 32.67
CA GLU A 108 -11.35 -21.60 32.63
C GLU A 108 -11.70 -22.46 31.40
N GLY A 109 -10.73 -22.76 30.54
CA GLY A 109 -10.97 -23.55 29.33
C GLY A 109 -11.78 -22.82 28.26
N ARG A 110 -11.73 -21.48 28.21
CA ARG A 110 -12.52 -20.67 27.28
C ARG A 110 -11.69 -19.93 26.22
N ILE A 111 -10.39 -19.73 26.45
CA ILE A 111 -9.54 -18.94 25.55
C ILE A 111 -8.23 -19.69 25.33
N ILE A 112 -7.85 -19.84 24.07
CA ILE A 112 -6.48 -20.16 23.69
C ILE A 112 -6.08 -19.41 22.43
N ALA A 113 -4.86 -18.87 22.43
CA ALA A 113 -4.29 -18.20 21.28
C ALA A 113 -2.92 -18.77 20.91
N VAL A 114 -2.79 -19.19 19.65
CA VAL A 114 -1.58 -19.76 19.07
C VAL A 114 -1.14 -18.88 17.92
N GLU A 115 0.12 -18.49 17.90
CA GLU A 115 0.73 -17.80 16.76
C GLU A 115 1.37 -18.82 15.84
N ILE A 116 0.99 -18.78 14.56
CA ILE A 116 1.64 -19.55 13.50
C ILE A 116 2.49 -18.62 12.65
N LYS A 117 3.57 -19.16 12.08
CA LYS A 117 4.40 -18.47 11.09
C LYS A 117 4.17 -19.08 9.72
N LEU A 118 3.53 -18.31 8.84
CA LEU A 118 3.39 -18.65 7.43
C LEU A 118 4.27 -17.71 6.62
N ASN A 119 5.24 -18.27 5.91
CA ASN A 119 6.30 -17.52 5.22
C ASN A 119 7.10 -16.60 6.17
N GLN A 120 6.87 -15.29 6.08
CA GLN A 120 7.52 -14.25 6.90
C GLN A 120 6.51 -13.48 7.75
N GLU A 121 5.24 -13.88 7.76
CA GLU A 121 4.16 -13.20 8.46
C GLU A 121 3.67 -14.04 9.66
N LYS A 122 3.37 -13.36 10.77
CA LYS A 122 2.82 -13.97 11.99
C LYS A 122 1.29 -13.87 11.97
N ILE A 123 0.61 -15.00 12.15
CA ILE A 123 -0.85 -15.04 12.29
C ILE A 123 -1.22 -15.54 13.68
N LEU A 124 -1.94 -14.71 14.44
CA LEU A 124 -2.50 -15.11 15.73
C LEU A 124 -3.87 -15.75 15.53
N ILE A 125 -4.02 -17.00 15.93
CA ILE A 125 -5.30 -17.72 15.90
C ILE A 125 -5.81 -17.84 17.34
N CYS A 126 -6.89 -17.14 17.63
CA CYS A 126 -7.58 -17.14 18.92
C CYS A 126 -8.83 -18.02 18.82
N ASN A 127 -8.83 -19.15 19.52
CA ASN A 127 -10.00 -19.99 19.72
C ASN A 127 -10.73 -19.55 21.01
N ILE A 128 -12.02 -19.22 20.89
CA ILE A 128 -12.84 -18.79 22.01
C ILE A 128 -14.09 -19.63 22.22
N TYR A 129 -14.48 -19.74 23.49
CA TYR A 129 -15.77 -20.23 23.94
C TYR A 129 -16.38 -19.23 24.94
N ALA A 130 -17.13 -18.26 24.40
CA ALA A 130 -17.68 -17.17 25.20
C ALA A 130 -18.75 -17.68 26.19
N PRO A 131 -18.91 -17.07 27.36
CA PRO A 131 -19.90 -17.50 28.34
C PRO A 131 -21.35 -17.21 27.88
N ASN A 132 -22.28 -18.09 28.23
CA ASN A 132 -23.72 -17.88 27.99
C ASN A 132 -24.27 -16.65 28.71
N GLY A 133 -23.76 -16.35 29.91
CA GLY A 133 -24.15 -15.19 30.73
C GLY A 133 -23.42 -13.88 30.36
N PRO A 134 -23.08 -13.02 31.35
CA PRO A 134 -22.36 -11.77 31.11
C PRO A 134 -21.02 -11.98 30.39
N LYS A 135 -20.87 -11.34 29.23
CA LYS A 135 -19.70 -11.47 28.33
C LYS A 135 -18.71 -10.31 28.45
N THR A 136 -19.03 -9.28 29.23
CA THR A 136 -18.27 -8.02 29.34
C THR A 136 -16.85 -8.24 29.85
N GLN A 137 -16.69 -9.00 30.93
CA GLN A 137 -15.37 -9.28 31.51
C GLN A 137 -14.55 -10.19 30.59
N PHE A 138 -15.19 -11.20 30.00
CA PHE A 138 -14.56 -12.09 29.02
C PHE A 138 -13.98 -11.32 27.82
N ALA A 139 -14.78 -10.44 27.22
CA ALA A 139 -14.35 -9.59 26.10
C ALA A 139 -13.19 -8.67 26.49
N SER A 140 -13.21 -8.12 27.70
CA SER A 140 -12.18 -7.20 28.21
C SER A 140 -10.85 -7.92 28.45
N ASN A 141 -10.88 -9.13 29.04
CA ASN A 141 -9.69 -9.97 29.20
C ASN A 141 -9.12 -10.39 27.85
N LEU A 142 -9.96 -10.87 26.92
CA LEU A 142 -9.53 -11.24 25.57
C LEU A 142 -8.86 -10.06 24.85
N ARG A 143 -9.47 -8.87 24.91
CA ARG A 143 -8.91 -7.63 24.37
C ARG A 143 -7.52 -7.32 24.93
N GLU A 144 -7.35 -7.39 26.25
CA GLU A 144 -6.09 -7.08 26.91
C GLU A 144 -4.96 -8.05 26.49
N GLN A 145 -5.26 -9.35 26.40
CA GLN A 145 -4.29 -10.36 25.98
C GLN A 145 -3.92 -10.19 24.50
N MET A 146 -4.90 -9.97 23.62
CA MET A 146 -4.66 -9.70 22.21
C MET A 146 -3.86 -8.40 21.99
N ALA A 147 -3.99 -7.41 22.87
CA ALA A 147 -3.25 -6.15 22.76
C ALA A 147 -1.74 -6.32 23.07
N LYS A 148 -1.35 -7.41 23.74
CA LYS A 148 0.04 -7.73 24.08
C LYS A 148 0.81 -8.44 22.95
N THR A 149 0.15 -8.81 21.85
CA THR A 149 0.77 -9.52 20.73
C THR A 149 1.25 -8.59 19.61
N ASP A 150 2.30 -9.01 18.90
CA ASP A 150 2.92 -8.27 17.79
C ASP A 150 2.60 -8.90 16.41
N SER A 151 1.60 -9.77 16.35
CA SER A 151 1.27 -10.54 15.14
C SER A 151 0.77 -9.66 14.00
N ASP A 152 1.15 -9.97 12.76
CA ASP A 152 0.78 -9.22 11.56
C ASP A 152 -0.71 -9.33 11.26
N HIS A 153 -1.28 -10.52 11.48
CA HIS A 153 -2.67 -10.85 11.22
C HIS A 153 -3.32 -11.54 12.40
N ILE A 154 -4.64 -11.45 12.48
CA ILE A 154 -5.43 -12.06 13.57
C ILE A 154 -6.61 -12.81 12.96
N ILE A 155 -6.84 -14.01 13.46
CA ILE A 155 -8.06 -14.80 13.28
C ILE A 155 -8.62 -15.09 14.67
N LEU A 156 -9.80 -14.56 14.97
CA LEU A 156 -10.58 -14.86 16.16
C LEU A 156 -11.76 -15.74 15.75
N LEU A 157 -11.81 -16.96 16.25
CA LEU A 157 -12.83 -17.93 15.84
C LEU A 157 -13.34 -18.77 17.01
N GLY A 158 -14.50 -19.38 16.82
CA GLY A 158 -15.12 -20.28 17.78
C GLY A 158 -16.55 -19.87 18.10
N ASP A 159 -16.99 -20.21 19.30
CA ASP A 159 -18.36 -19.99 19.75
C ASP A 159 -18.46 -18.71 20.59
N PHE A 160 -19.16 -17.73 20.04
CA PHE A 160 -19.36 -16.42 20.64
C PHE A 160 -20.57 -16.37 21.58
N ASN A 161 -21.39 -17.43 21.62
CA ASN A 161 -22.63 -17.52 22.39
C ASN A 161 -23.52 -16.27 22.28
N GLY A 162 -23.53 -15.67 21.09
CA GLY A 162 -24.28 -14.47 20.77
C GLY A 162 -24.14 -14.10 19.29
N VAL A 163 -25.19 -13.48 18.74
CA VAL A 163 -25.26 -13.05 17.34
C VAL A 163 -24.86 -11.58 17.17
N ILE A 164 -24.40 -11.19 15.99
CA ILE A 164 -24.14 -9.77 15.67
C ILE A 164 -25.45 -9.07 15.33
N ASP A 165 -26.22 -9.62 14.40
CA ASP A 165 -27.49 -9.05 13.92
C ASP A 165 -28.66 -10.00 14.19
N GLN A 166 -29.61 -9.58 15.02
CA GLN A 166 -30.79 -10.37 15.38
C GLN A 166 -31.67 -10.75 14.18
N LYS A 167 -31.76 -9.91 13.14
CA LYS A 167 -32.64 -10.15 11.98
C LYS A 167 -32.00 -11.11 11.00
N LEU A 168 -30.70 -10.96 10.75
CA LEU A 168 -29.98 -11.74 9.75
C LEU A 168 -29.39 -13.05 10.31
N ASP A 169 -28.96 -13.06 11.57
CA ASP A 169 -28.24 -14.18 12.18
C ASP A 169 -29.10 -15.08 13.07
N ARG A 170 -30.43 -14.85 13.12
CA ARG A 170 -31.36 -15.69 13.89
C ARG A 170 -32.65 -15.95 13.11
N SER A 171 -33.22 -17.14 13.26
CA SER A 171 -34.52 -17.46 12.68
C SER A 171 -35.66 -16.88 13.53
N LYS A 172 -36.74 -16.41 12.89
CA LYS A 172 -37.92 -15.90 13.59
C LYS A 172 -38.81 -17.05 14.05
N LYS A 173 -39.46 -16.91 15.21
CA LYS A 173 -40.59 -17.75 15.64
C LYS A 173 -41.90 -17.00 15.35
N LYS A 174 -42.95 -17.67 14.89
CA LYS A 174 -44.23 -17.02 14.48
C LYS A 174 -44.91 -16.17 15.58
N ASN A 175 -44.62 -16.37 16.87
CA ASN A 175 -45.41 -15.78 17.99
C ASN A 175 -44.61 -15.00 19.08
N ARG A 176 -43.40 -14.46 18.83
CA ARG A 176 -42.67 -13.64 19.82
C ARG A 176 -42.63 -12.16 19.45
N LYS A 177 -43.08 -11.28 20.38
CA LYS A 177 -42.89 -9.82 20.30
C LYS A 177 -41.39 -9.49 20.30
N SER A 178 -40.96 -8.63 19.38
CA SER A 178 -39.56 -8.36 19.00
C SER A 178 -38.73 -7.53 19.99
N LYS A 179 -39.18 -7.34 21.24
CA LYS A 179 -38.64 -6.29 22.12
C LYS A 179 -37.38 -6.66 22.94
N ASP A 180 -36.96 -7.93 22.97
CA ASP A 180 -35.82 -8.32 23.78
C ASP A 180 -34.54 -8.55 22.95
N LYS A 181 -33.48 -7.77 23.22
CA LYS A 181 -32.11 -7.95 22.66
C LYS A 181 -31.40 -9.21 23.20
N ILE A 182 -32.14 -10.24 23.62
CA ILE A 182 -31.60 -11.46 24.22
C ILE A 182 -30.73 -12.19 23.19
N GLY A 183 -29.48 -12.45 23.56
CA GLY A 183 -28.53 -13.20 22.73
C GLY A 183 -27.78 -12.38 21.68
N GLN A 184 -27.88 -11.04 21.67
CA GLN A 184 -27.00 -10.20 20.86
C GLN A 184 -25.63 -10.03 21.56
N LEU A 185 -24.55 -9.97 20.78
CA LEU A 185 -23.22 -9.69 21.31
C LEU A 185 -23.16 -8.30 21.97
N PRO A 186 -22.49 -8.17 23.13
CA PRO A 186 -22.40 -6.89 23.82
C PRO A 186 -21.49 -5.91 23.06
N LYS A 187 -21.66 -4.61 23.34
CA LYS A 187 -20.84 -3.54 22.73
C LYS A 187 -19.34 -3.77 22.85
N ASN A 188 -18.86 -4.40 23.93
CA ASN A 188 -17.43 -4.69 24.12
C ASN A 188 -16.85 -5.61 23.04
N PHE A 189 -17.61 -6.58 22.54
CA PHE A 189 -17.19 -7.43 21.43
C PHE A 189 -17.13 -6.65 20.11
N LEU A 190 -18.10 -5.76 19.88
CA LEU A 190 -18.11 -4.88 18.71
C LEU A 190 -16.95 -3.87 18.75
N ASN A 191 -16.61 -3.36 19.93
CA ASN A 191 -15.46 -2.49 20.15
C ASN A 191 -14.14 -3.24 19.92
N LEU A 192 -14.03 -4.49 20.40
CA LEU A 192 -12.90 -5.36 20.13
C LEU A 192 -12.75 -5.59 18.61
N LYS A 193 -13.84 -5.97 17.92
CA LYS A 193 -13.87 -6.15 16.46
C LYS A 193 -13.35 -4.89 15.74
N LYS A 194 -13.82 -3.71 16.15
CA LYS A 194 -13.39 -2.41 15.59
C LYS A 194 -11.94 -2.07 15.92
N GLU A 195 -11.48 -2.31 17.15
CA GLU A 195 -10.11 -1.97 17.58
C GLU A 195 -9.04 -2.77 16.86
N PHE A 196 -9.33 -4.05 16.58
CA PHE A 196 -8.41 -4.97 15.92
C PHE A 196 -8.65 -5.09 14.40
N ASP A 197 -9.49 -4.22 13.82
CA ASP A 197 -9.84 -4.19 12.38
C ASP A 197 -10.26 -5.57 11.85
N LEU A 198 -11.10 -6.27 12.63
CA LEU A 198 -11.59 -7.60 12.30
C LEU A 198 -12.90 -7.52 11.51
N GLN A 199 -13.08 -8.40 10.54
CA GLN A 199 -14.33 -8.61 9.82
C GLN A 199 -14.89 -10.00 10.09
N ASP A 200 -16.21 -10.06 10.21
CA ASP A 200 -16.91 -11.33 10.18
C ASP A 200 -16.83 -11.88 8.75
N VAL A 201 -16.06 -12.96 8.57
CA VAL A 201 -15.71 -13.50 7.25
C VAL A 201 -16.95 -13.98 6.53
N TRP A 202 -17.87 -14.66 7.22
CA TRP A 202 -19.09 -15.20 6.59
C TRP A 202 -20.03 -14.09 6.17
N ARG A 203 -20.29 -13.11 7.06
CA ARG A 203 -21.16 -11.98 6.74
C ARG A 203 -20.56 -11.08 5.65
N ASN A 204 -19.23 -10.96 5.59
CA ASN A 204 -18.57 -10.20 4.53
C ASN A 204 -18.77 -10.84 3.14
N LYS A 205 -18.73 -12.17 3.05
CA LYS A 205 -18.95 -12.90 1.79
C LYS A 205 -20.44 -13.10 1.48
N ASN A 206 -21.31 -13.04 2.49
CA ASN A 206 -22.76 -13.20 2.36
C ASN A 206 -23.49 -12.04 3.06
N PRO A 207 -23.46 -10.80 2.50
CA PRO A 207 -24.00 -9.62 3.17
C PRO A 207 -25.47 -9.78 3.56
N GLU A 208 -26.30 -10.27 2.63
CA GLU A 208 -27.75 -10.47 2.81
C GLU A 208 -28.14 -11.94 3.04
N GLY A 209 -27.20 -12.87 2.81
CA GLY A 209 -27.43 -14.29 2.99
C GLY A 209 -27.81 -14.64 4.43
N ARG A 210 -28.61 -15.70 4.59
CA ARG A 210 -28.99 -16.24 5.90
C ARG A 210 -28.63 -17.72 5.95
N ASP A 211 -27.78 -18.06 6.90
CA ASP A 211 -27.42 -19.42 7.27
C ASP A 211 -27.01 -19.43 8.74
N TYR A 212 -27.00 -20.59 9.38
CA TYR A 212 -26.92 -20.71 10.84
C TYR A 212 -25.97 -21.80 11.27
N THR A 213 -25.37 -21.62 12.44
CA THR A 213 -24.40 -22.58 12.99
C THR A 213 -24.91 -23.34 14.19
N TYR A 214 -26.04 -22.96 14.78
CA TYR A 214 -26.55 -23.58 15.99
C TYR A 214 -28.07 -23.66 15.96
N TYR A 215 -28.61 -24.78 16.43
CA TYR A 215 -30.03 -24.95 16.68
C TYR A 215 -30.31 -25.12 18.17
N SER A 216 -31.13 -24.24 18.73
CA SER A 216 -31.57 -24.36 20.10
C SER A 216 -32.84 -25.20 20.19
N ASN A 217 -32.75 -26.42 20.76
CA ASN A 217 -33.95 -27.23 21.02
C ASN A 217 -34.94 -26.51 21.95
N ARG A 218 -34.44 -25.86 23.02
CA ARG A 218 -35.27 -25.12 23.99
C ARG A 218 -36.06 -23.98 23.36
N HIS A 219 -35.49 -23.32 22.36
CA HIS A 219 -36.09 -22.15 21.75
C HIS A 219 -36.68 -22.41 20.36
N GLU A 220 -36.41 -23.59 19.79
CA GLU A 220 -36.77 -24.00 18.42
C GLU A 220 -36.37 -22.94 17.39
N THR A 221 -35.16 -22.42 17.54
CA THR A 221 -34.63 -21.35 16.70
C THR A 221 -33.20 -21.65 16.30
N TRP A 222 -32.87 -21.22 15.09
CA TRP A 222 -31.52 -21.24 14.56
C TRP A 222 -30.82 -19.92 14.85
N SER A 223 -29.52 -19.98 15.13
CA SER A 223 -28.67 -18.80 15.26
C SER A 223 -27.26 -19.05 14.74
N ARG A 224 -26.61 -17.99 14.25
CA ARG A 224 -25.21 -17.98 13.83
C ARG A 224 -24.34 -17.42 14.96
N ILE A 225 -23.93 -18.30 15.87
CA ILE A 225 -23.12 -17.95 17.06
C ILE A 225 -21.68 -18.43 16.96
N ASP A 226 -21.42 -19.38 16.07
CA ASP A 226 -20.08 -19.81 15.71
C ASP A 226 -19.61 -18.94 14.56
N MET A 227 -18.52 -18.22 14.75
CA MET A 227 -18.06 -17.21 13.79
C MET A 227 -16.55 -17.27 13.61
N ILE A 228 -16.11 -16.80 12.44
CA ILE A 228 -14.70 -16.55 12.15
C ILE A 228 -14.56 -15.06 11.86
N TRP A 229 -13.84 -14.36 12.71
CA TRP A 229 -13.46 -12.97 12.54
C TRP A 229 -11.99 -12.89 12.14
N ALA A 230 -11.65 -12.20 11.06
CA ALA A 230 -10.28 -12.10 10.59
C ALA A 230 -9.91 -10.66 10.23
N SER A 231 -8.62 -10.32 10.31
CA SER A 231 -8.12 -9.01 9.89
C SER A 231 -8.35 -8.78 8.39
N ASN A 232 -8.62 -7.53 7.96
CA ASN A 232 -8.96 -7.19 6.57
C ASN A 232 -7.99 -7.80 5.52
N SER A 233 -6.69 -7.80 5.80
CA SER A 233 -5.61 -8.38 4.98
C SER A 233 -5.71 -9.89 4.72
N LEU A 234 -6.44 -10.63 5.56
CA LEU A 234 -6.69 -12.06 5.39
C LEU A 234 -8.04 -12.31 4.73
N VAL A 235 -9.04 -11.46 4.99
CA VAL A 235 -10.40 -11.61 4.46
C VAL A 235 -10.41 -11.59 2.93
N THR A 236 -9.57 -10.76 2.31
CA THR A 236 -9.42 -10.71 0.84
C THR A 236 -8.70 -11.90 0.23
N LYS A 237 -8.00 -12.68 1.06
CA LYS A 237 -7.29 -13.93 0.70
C LYS A 237 -8.13 -15.18 0.96
N MET A 238 -9.32 -15.02 1.54
CA MET A 238 -10.25 -16.11 1.84
C MET A 238 -11.26 -16.24 0.69
N ASP A 239 -11.29 -17.41 0.06
CA ASP A 239 -12.16 -17.67 -1.11
C ASP A 239 -13.62 -17.85 -0.70
N LYS A 240 -13.87 -18.87 0.13
CA LYS A 240 -15.20 -19.25 0.62
C LYS A 240 -15.08 -19.75 2.04
N ILE A 241 -16.13 -19.46 2.82
CA ILE A 241 -16.35 -20.03 4.14
C ILE A 241 -17.57 -20.92 4.05
N ASN A 242 -17.39 -22.19 4.38
CA ASN A 242 -18.43 -23.20 4.28
C ASN A 242 -19.00 -23.45 5.67
N ILE A 243 -20.33 -23.45 5.78
CA ILE A 243 -21.05 -23.99 6.93
C ILE A 243 -21.47 -25.40 6.54
N PHE A 244 -20.88 -26.41 7.19
CA PHE A 244 -21.24 -27.80 6.92
C PHE A 244 -22.49 -28.20 7.70
N PRO A 245 -23.29 -29.15 7.19
CA PRO A 245 -24.42 -29.70 7.92
C PRO A 245 -23.98 -30.24 9.29
N ARG A 246 -24.90 -30.14 10.26
CA ARG A 246 -24.75 -30.79 11.56
C ARG A 246 -24.65 -32.30 11.37
N ASP A 247 -23.78 -32.91 12.15
CA ASP A 247 -23.71 -34.37 12.28
C ASP A 247 -24.15 -34.76 13.69
N LYS A 248 -23.20 -35.00 14.61
CA LYS A 248 -23.46 -35.46 15.98
C LYS A 248 -23.48 -34.36 17.04
N THR A 249 -23.50 -33.11 16.60
CA THR A 249 -23.50 -31.90 17.43
C THR A 249 -24.69 -31.03 17.03
N ASP A 250 -25.19 -30.25 17.98
CA ASP A 250 -26.19 -29.21 17.73
C ASP A 250 -25.61 -27.99 17.00
N HIS A 251 -24.28 -27.97 16.81
CA HIS A 251 -23.54 -27.00 16.03
C HIS A 251 -23.10 -27.51 14.65
N CYS A 252 -23.09 -26.60 13.68
CA CYS A 252 -22.58 -26.77 12.32
C CYS A 252 -21.09 -26.44 12.28
N PRO A 253 -20.23 -27.32 11.73
CA PRO A 253 -18.83 -27.00 11.52
C PRO A 253 -18.62 -25.88 10.50
N LEU A 254 -17.55 -25.11 10.69
CA LEU A 254 -17.08 -24.10 9.74
C LEU A 254 -15.75 -24.51 9.13
N GLU A 255 -15.60 -24.25 7.83
CA GLU A 255 -14.34 -24.39 7.11
C GLU A 255 -13.99 -23.10 6.39
N ILE A 256 -12.72 -22.72 6.46
CA ILE A 256 -12.17 -21.61 5.68
C ILE A 256 -10.87 -22.01 5.01
N ILE A 257 -10.72 -21.61 3.75
CA ILE A 257 -9.49 -21.76 2.95
C ILE A 257 -8.88 -20.38 2.76
N ILE A 258 -7.62 -20.23 3.16
CA ILE A 258 -6.84 -19.01 2.96
C ILE A 258 -5.83 -19.25 1.85
N ASN A 259 -5.97 -18.54 0.74
CA ASN A 259 -4.99 -18.52 -0.35
C ASN A 259 -3.89 -17.53 -0.02
N HIS A 260 -2.90 -17.98 0.73
CA HIS A 260 -1.81 -17.11 1.12
C HIS A 260 -0.75 -17.04 0.02
N LYS A 261 -0.82 -16.00 -0.81
CA LYS A 261 0.26 -15.63 -1.73
C LYS A 261 1.30 -14.76 -1.03
N ARG A 262 2.57 -15.09 -1.25
CA ARG A 262 3.70 -14.26 -0.78
C ARG A 262 3.58 -12.87 -1.42
N ASN A 263 3.63 -11.83 -0.60
CA ASN A 263 3.64 -10.46 -1.11
C ASN A 263 4.85 -10.27 -2.04
N SER A 264 4.66 -9.51 -3.13
CA SER A 264 5.74 -9.19 -4.04
C SER A 264 6.76 -8.32 -3.30
N TRP A 265 7.96 -8.86 -3.08
CA TRP A 265 8.98 -8.13 -2.34
C TRP A 265 9.58 -7.05 -3.22
N ARG A 266 9.32 -5.80 -2.85
CA ARG A 266 9.97 -4.64 -3.43
C ARG A 266 11.31 -4.42 -2.74
N TRP A 267 12.40 -4.60 -3.48
CA TRP A 267 13.73 -4.26 -2.96
C TRP A 267 13.82 -2.74 -2.76
N ARG A 268 14.38 -2.33 -1.63
CA ARG A 268 14.74 -0.95 -1.32
C ARG A 268 16.07 -1.00 -0.58
N LEU A 269 16.99 -0.11 -0.95
CA LEU A 269 18.26 0.02 -0.25
C LEU A 269 18.01 0.34 1.23
N ASP A 270 18.70 -0.40 2.09
CA ASP A 270 18.78 -0.08 3.51
C ASP A 270 19.84 0.99 3.71
N ASP A 271 19.40 2.22 3.98
CA ASP A 271 20.27 3.38 4.19
C ASP A 271 21.28 3.18 5.34
N ASN A 272 21.14 2.14 6.18
CA ASN A 272 22.17 1.82 7.18
C ASN A 272 23.43 1.20 6.59
N LEU A 273 23.41 0.69 5.35
CA LEU A 273 24.57 0.12 4.65
C LEU A 273 25.47 1.18 3.99
N ILE A 274 25.12 2.46 4.16
CA ILE A 274 25.80 3.62 3.56
C ILE A 274 26.02 4.71 4.61
N LYS A 275 26.30 4.30 5.85
CA LYS A 275 26.52 5.22 6.98
C LYS A 275 27.94 5.19 7.52
N SER A 276 28.57 4.03 7.57
CA SER A 276 29.95 3.95 8.04
C SER A 276 30.90 4.43 6.95
N GLU A 277 31.97 5.11 7.35
CA GLU A 277 32.98 5.61 6.41
C GLU A 277 33.61 4.49 5.59
N THR A 278 33.83 3.33 6.20
CA THR A 278 34.38 2.14 5.53
C THR A 278 33.44 1.62 4.45
N GLU A 279 32.14 1.47 4.74
CA GLU A 279 31.15 1.06 3.74
C GLU A 279 31.05 2.09 2.61
N ILE A 280 31.05 3.38 2.93
CA ILE A 280 30.99 4.45 1.94
C ILE A 280 32.20 4.36 1.00
N LEU A 281 33.41 4.20 1.54
CA LEU A 281 34.63 4.08 0.74
C LEU A 281 34.62 2.84 -0.15
N GLU A 282 34.19 1.68 0.37
CA GLU A 282 34.04 0.45 -0.41
C GLU A 282 33.06 0.64 -1.57
N ASN A 283 31.91 1.27 -1.32
CA ASN A 283 30.93 1.58 -2.34
C ASN A 283 31.51 2.48 -3.43
N LYS A 284 32.20 3.56 -3.04
CA LYS A 284 32.85 4.51 -3.96
C LYS A 284 33.89 3.82 -4.84
N ASN A 285 34.71 2.96 -4.26
CA ASN A 285 35.72 2.20 -5.00
C ASN A 285 35.08 1.23 -6.00
N LEU A 286 34.04 0.50 -5.59
CA LEU A 286 33.30 -0.40 -6.48
C LEU A 286 32.66 0.35 -7.65
N THR A 287 32.09 1.53 -7.40
CA THR A 287 31.52 2.39 -8.44
C THR A 287 32.58 2.83 -9.44
N LYS A 288 33.73 3.34 -8.97
CA LYS A 288 34.83 3.76 -9.83
C LYS A 288 35.38 2.59 -10.66
N GLU A 289 35.63 1.45 -10.02
CA GLU A 289 36.12 0.24 -10.68
C GLU A 289 35.15 -0.22 -11.78
N TYR A 290 33.85 -0.27 -11.46
CA TYR A 290 32.83 -0.70 -12.43
C TYR A 290 32.79 0.24 -13.64
N LEU A 291 32.70 1.55 -13.41
CA LEU A 291 32.59 2.53 -14.50
C LEU A 291 33.86 2.52 -15.36
N ASN A 292 35.05 2.54 -14.76
CA ASN A 292 36.32 2.51 -15.50
C ASN A 292 36.49 1.23 -16.35
N PHE A 293 36.04 0.08 -15.84
CA PHE A 293 36.20 -1.19 -16.56
C PHE A 293 35.20 -1.37 -17.71
N ASN A 294 33.97 -0.88 -17.54
CA ASN A 294 32.87 -1.14 -18.46
C ASN A 294 32.60 0.00 -19.44
N ASP A 295 33.15 1.20 -19.19
CA ASP A 295 32.94 2.34 -20.06
C ASP A 295 33.81 2.28 -21.33
N LYS A 296 33.41 1.38 -22.24
CA LYS A 296 34.06 1.11 -23.53
C LYS A 296 33.23 1.66 -24.68
N GLU A 297 33.87 2.03 -25.79
CA GLU A 297 33.21 2.66 -26.94
C GLU A 297 32.10 1.82 -27.59
N ASN A 298 32.16 0.50 -27.47
CA ASN A 298 31.21 -0.42 -28.11
C ASN A 298 29.93 -0.68 -27.29
N VAL A 299 29.77 -0.07 -26.11
CA VAL A 299 28.59 -0.25 -25.26
C VAL A 299 27.97 1.10 -24.97
N THR A 300 26.65 1.21 -25.14
CA THR A 300 25.94 2.46 -24.87
C THR A 300 25.94 2.79 -23.36
N LYS A 301 25.98 4.08 -23.02
CA LYS A 301 26.00 4.52 -21.61
C LYS A 301 24.74 4.09 -20.86
N GLN A 302 23.61 3.97 -21.57
CA GLN A 302 22.33 3.48 -21.05
C GLN A 302 22.46 2.03 -20.52
N ILE A 303 23.08 1.14 -21.31
CA ILE A 303 23.31 -0.25 -20.93
C ILE A 303 24.28 -0.34 -19.75
N ILE A 304 25.37 0.44 -19.78
CA ILE A 304 26.34 0.50 -18.68
C ILE A 304 25.65 0.97 -17.40
N TRP A 305 24.78 1.98 -17.47
CA TRP A 305 24.06 2.51 -16.32
C TRP A 305 23.11 1.49 -15.68
N ASP A 306 22.26 0.86 -16.49
CA ASP A 306 21.31 -0.13 -15.98
C ASP A 306 22.03 -1.37 -15.43
N SER A 307 23.14 -1.76 -16.05
CA SER A 307 24.00 -2.85 -15.58
C SER A 307 24.71 -2.48 -14.27
N TYR A 308 25.22 -1.26 -14.13
CA TYR A 308 25.80 -0.73 -12.88
C TYR A 308 24.78 -0.81 -11.74
N LYS A 309 23.56 -0.33 -11.98
CA LYS A 309 22.48 -0.38 -10.98
C LYS A 309 22.16 -1.81 -10.56
N ALA A 310 22.13 -2.76 -11.50
CA ALA A 310 21.94 -4.17 -11.18
C ALA A 310 23.08 -4.74 -10.32
N VAL A 311 24.33 -4.39 -10.63
CA VAL A 311 25.52 -4.81 -9.86
C VAL A 311 25.48 -4.24 -8.44
N MET A 312 25.27 -2.94 -8.29
CA MET A 312 25.19 -2.29 -6.97
C MET A 312 24.03 -2.84 -6.15
N ARG A 313 22.86 -3.08 -6.76
CA ARG A 313 21.73 -3.71 -6.08
C ARG A 313 22.10 -5.11 -5.57
N GLY A 314 22.75 -5.93 -6.39
CA GLY A 314 23.25 -7.24 -6.00
C GLY A 314 24.24 -7.18 -4.83
N TYR A 315 25.19 -6.24 -4.89
CA TYR A 315 26.16 -5.98 -3.84
C TYR A 315 25.46 -5.59 -2.52
N PHE A 316 24.54 -4.64 -2.53
CA PHE A 316 23.83 -4.24 -1.31
C PHE A 316 22.93 -5.35 -0.72
N ILE A 317 22.31 -6.18 -1.57
CA ILE A 317 21.59 -7.38 -1.11
C ILE A 317 22.55 -8.33 -0.37
N GLN A 318 23.74 -8.54 -0.92
CA GLN A 318 24.78 -9.36 -0.30
C GLN A 318 25.24 -8.79 1.05
N GLN A 319 25.56 -7.48 1.11
CA GLN A 319 25.97 -6.81 2.35
C GLN A 319 24.88 -6.90 3.42
N LYS A 320 23.61 -6.73 3.03
CA LYS A 320 22.48 -6.90 3.95
C LYS A 320 22.39 -8.33 4.50
N ALA A 321 22.59 -9.33 3.65
CA ALA A 321 22.55 -10.73 4.07
C ALA A 321 23.67 -11.05 5.07
N ILE A 322 24.88 -10.53 4.83
CA ILE A 322 26.03 -10.67 5.73
C ILE A 322 25.73 -10.00 7.08
N ALA A 323 25.24 -8.76 7.07
CA ALA A 323 24.86 -8.03 8.28
C ALA A 323 23.78 -8.77 9.09
N ASN A 324 22.75 -9.28 8.42
CA ASN A 324 21.71 -10.09 9.05
C ASN A 324 22.29 -11.36 9.68
N LYS A 325 23.18 -12.08 8.98
CA LYS A 325 23.81 -13.31 9.50
C LYS A 325 24.60 -13.03 10.79
N ARG A 326 25.35 -11.92 10.84
CA ARG A 326 26.09 -11.49 12.05
C ARG A 326 25.13 -11.21 13.22
N ILE A 327 24.02 -10.53 12.97
CA ILE A 327 23.00 -10.25 13.99
C ILE A 327 22.34 -11.54 14.49
N PHE A 328 21.95 -12.44 13.59
CA PHE A 328 21.35 -13.72 13.97
C PHE A 328 22.30 -14.56 14.83
N PHE A 329 23.57 -14.61 14.47
CA PHE A 329 24.58 -15.29 15.28
C PHE A 329 24.69 -14.70 16.70
N LYS A 330 24.71 -13.36 16.84
CA LYS A 330 24.71 -12.71 18.16
C LYS A 330 23.48 -13.07 19.00
N ILE A 331 22.29 -13.07 18.39
CA ILE A 331 21.05 -13.46 19.08
C ILE A 331 21.10 -14.93 19.52
N GLU A 332 21.63 -15.82 18.68
CA GLU A 332 21.79 -17.23 19.03
C GLU A 332 22.73 -17.43 20.22
N GLN A 333 23.85 -16.70 20.26
CA GLN A 333 24.79 -16.72 21.39
C GLN A 333 24.12 -16.25 22.69
N ILE A 334 23.38 -15.14 22.64
CA ILE A 334 22.63 -14.63 23.80
C ILE A 334 21.57 -15.65 24.25
N ASN A 335 20.86 -16.30 23.33
CA ASN A 335 19.88 -17.33 23.68
C ASN A 335 20.53 -18.52 24.42
N LYS A 336 21.70 -18.99 23.95
CA LYS A 336 22.46 -20.06 24.64
C LYS A 336 22.88 -19.63 26.05
N GLN A 337 23.34 -18.38 26.20
CA GLN A 337 23.70 -17.83 27.51
C GLN A 337 22.48 -17.73 28.44
N ILE A 338 21.31 -17.29 27.94
CA ILE A 338 20.07 -17.25 28.69
C ILE A 338 19.66 -18.66 29.14
N GLU A 339 19.69 -19.65 28.24
CA GLU A 339 19.31 -21.02 28.58
C GLU A 339 20.21 -21.60 29.69
N ASN A 340 21.52 -21.38 29.60
CA ASN A 340 22.47 -21.80 30.62
C ASN A 340 22.22 -21.10 31.97
N ARG A 341 21.99 -19.78 31.96
CA ARG A 341 21.68 -19.02 33.19
C ARG A 341 20.32 -19.39 33.77
N GLU A 342 19.33 -19.75 32.97
CA GLU A 342 18.05 -20.28 33.45
C GLU A 342 18.22 -21.64 34.13
N LYS A 343 19.07 -22.53 33.59
CA LYS A 343 19.42 -23.79 34.27
C LYS A 343 20.08 -23.54 35.62
N MET A 344 21.07 -22.64 35.69
CA MET A 344 21.72 -22.27 36.95
C MET A 344 20.77 -21.60 37.94
N SER A 345 19.87 -20.73 37.46
CA SER A 345 18.87 -20.07 38.31
C SER A 345 17.87 -21.06 38.93
N LYS A 346 17.56 -22.17 38.24
CA LYS A 346 16.72 -23.25 38.79
C LYS A 346 17.45 -24.03 39.88
N GLN A 347 18.77 -24.20 39.75
CA GLN A 347 19.61 -24.88 40.74
C GLN A 347 19.89 -23.99 41.96
N GLN A 348 20.00 -22.66 41.76
CA GLN A 348 20.30 -21.68 42.82
C GLN A 348 19.28 -20.50 42.83
N PRO A 349 18.04 -20.73 43.29
CA PRO A 349 16.94 -19.76 43.16
C PRO A 349 17.12 -18.46 43.94
N ASN A 350 18.00 -18.42 44.95
CA ASN A 350 18.27 -17.22 45.76
C ASN A 350 19.51 -16.42 45.32
N ASN A 351 20.23 -16.87 44.28
CA ASN A 351 21.42 -16.18 43.81
C ASN A 351 21.05 -14.89 43.03
N GLN A 352 21.19 -13.74 43.69
CA GLN A 352 20.86 -12.43 43.09
C GLN A 352 21.73 -12.08 41.88
N LYS A 353 23.00 -12.53 41.83
CA LYS A 353 23.90 -12.28 40.71
C LYS A 353 23.40 -12.96 39.43
N ILE A 354 22.98 -14.21 39.52
CA ILE A 354 22.42 -14.96 38.38
C ILE A 354 21.13 -14.31 37.89
N LYS A 355 20.25 -13.88 38.79
CA LYS A 355 19.02 -13.15 38.43
C LYS A 355 19.31 -11.83 37.71
N LYS A 356 20.33 -11.09 38.16
CA LYS A 356 20.76 -9.84 37.52
C LYS A 356 21.32 -10.08 36.11
N GLU A 357 22.28 -11.00 35.98
CA GLU A 357 22.88 -11.38 34.68
C GLU A 357 21.83 -11.87 33.69
N LEU A 358 20.87 -12.65 34.15
CA LEU A 358 19.77 -13.15 33.33
C LEU A 358 18.82 -12.03 32.88
N ASN A 359 18.54 -11.05 33.73
CA ASN A 359 17.78 -9.85 33.35
C ASN A 359 18.55 -8.99 32.33
N ASP A 360 19.86 -8.85 32.49
CA ASP A 360 20.69 -8.08 31.57
C ASP A 360 20.77 -8.75 30.19
N LEU A 361 20.98 -10.07 30.13
CA LEU A 361 20.91 -10.82 28.87
C LEU A 361 19.54 -10.73 28.20
N LYS A 362 18.45 -10.76 28.97
CA LYS A 362 17.08 -10.55 28.44
C LYS A 362 16.89 -9.14 27.91
N LYS A 363 17.48 -8.12 28.55
CA LYS A 363 17.49 -6.73 28.03
C LYS A 363 18.31 -6.61 26.75
N ASP A 364 19.49 -7.22 26.67
CA ASP A 364 20.34 -7.18 25.47
C ASP A 364 19.67 -7.84 24.27
N LYS A 365 19.05 -9.00 24.50
CA LYS A 365 18.21 -9.66 23.49
C LYS A 365 17.08 -8.74 23.03
N LEU A 366 16.35 -8.17 23.99
CA LEU A 366 15.25 -7.25 23.70
C LEU A 366 15.73 -6.04 22.91
N HIS A 367 16.89 -5.47 23.23
CA HIS A 367 17.48 -4.35 22.50
C HIS A 367 17.79 -4.72 21.05
N LEU A 368 18.42 -5.86 20.79
CA LEU A 368 18.70 -6.34 19.43
C LEU A 368 17.42 -6.62 18.63
N GLU A 369 16.38 -7.17 19.27
CA GLU A 369 15.07 -7.41 18.65
C GLU A 369 14.33 -6.10 18.37
N LEU A 370 14.41 -5.13 19.28
CA LEU A 370 13.86 -3.78 19.11
C LEU A 370 14.56 -3.04 17.98
N GLU A 371 15.88 -3.09 17.88
CA GLU A 371 16.61 -2.50 16.75
C GLU A 371 16.17 -3.09 15.41
N ARG A 372 16.00 -4.42 15.33
CA ARG A 372 15.52 -5.09 14.11
C ARG A 372 14.10 -4.65 13.76
N THR A 373 13.23 -4.53 14.76
CA THR A 373 11.85 -4.07 14.59
C THR A 373 11.81 -2.59 14.18
N ALA A 374 12.61 -1.73 14.83
CA ALA A 374 12.78 -0.31 14.52
C ALA A 374 13.35 -0.09 13.11
N LYS A 375 14.24 -0.96 12.63
CA LYS A 375 14.73 -0.96 11.25
C LYS A 375 13.61 -1.25 10.27
N ALA A 376 12.76 -2.25 10.51
CA ALA A 376 11.57 -2.53 9.69
C ALA A 376 10.57 -1.34 9.68
N LEU A 377 10.48 -0.60 10.78
CA LEU A 377 9.64 0.57 10.97
C LEU A 377 10.07 1.82 10.16
N LYS A 378 11.39 2.07 10.03
CA LYS A 378 11.90 3.16 9.16
C LYS A 378 11.42 3.03 7.71
N PHE A 379 11.14 1.81 7.25
CA PHE A 379 10.64 1.56 5.89
C PHE A 379 9.14 1.89 5.69
N VAL A 380 8.34 2.03 6.76
CA VAL A 380 6.87 2.29 6.70
C VAL A 380 6.51 3.80 6.73
N LYS A 381 7.52 4.69 6.82
CA LYS A 381 7.42 6.16 7.05
C LYS A 381 6.82 6.56 8.42
N GLN A 382 7.57 7.42 9.11
CA GLN A 382 7.40 7.91 10.49
C GLN A 382 6.25 8.92 10.67
N HIS A 383 5.53 8.76 11.78
CA HIS A 383 5.41 9.78 12.84
C HIS A 383 5.23 9.04 14.17
N SER A 384 5.78 9.61 15.25
CA SER A 384 5.78 9.09 16.63
C SER A 384 6.87 8.05 16.93
N PHE A 385 8.10 8.52 17.16
CA PHE A 385 9.05 7.81 18.02
C PHE A 385 9.60 8.78 19.05
N GLU A 386 8.69 9.29 19.87
CA GLU A 386 9.01 10.01 21.10
C GLU A 386 8.06 9.41 22.15
N ASN A 387 8.65 8.75 23.14
CA ASN A 387 8.01 8.24 24.36
C ASN A 387 7.10 6.99 24.22
N ALA A 388 7.67 5.79 24.38
CA ALA A 388 6.91 4.63 24.84
C ALA A 388 7.81 3.59 25.55
N ASN A 389 7.75 3.54 26.88
CA ASN A 389 8.50 2.60 27.73
C ASN A 389 8.03 1.12 27.66
N LYS A 390 7.16 0.74 26.69
CA LYS A 390 6.83 -0.66 26.31
C LYS A 390 6.58 -0.79 24.79
N PRO A 391 7.59 -0.62 23.92
CA PRO A 391 7.37 -0.22 22.53
C PRO A 391 6.93 -1.32 21.55
N GLY A 392 7.29 -2.60 21.73
CA GLY A 392 7.16 -3.62 20.68
C GLY A 392 5.73 -3.90 20.19
N ALA A 393 4.86 -4.42 21.06
CA ALA A 393 3.51 -4.85 20.69
C ALA A 393 2.58 -3.67 20.34
N TRP A 394 2.63 -2.58 21.11
CA TRP A 394 1.84 -1.38 20.84
C TRP A 394 2.16 -0.80 19.45
N LEU A 395 3.45 -0.76 19.10
CA LEU A 395 3.91 -0.25 17.83
C LEU A 395 3.57 -1.19 16.67
N ALA A 396 3.78 -2.51 16.84
CA ALA A 396 3.33 -3.52 15.88
C ALA A 396 1.83 -3.40 15.60
N ARG A 397 1.01 -3.17 16.63
CA ARG A 397 -0.42 -2.91 16.49
C ARG A 397 -0.72 -1.63 15.70
N LYS A 398 -0.03 -0.52 15.98
CA LYS A 398 -0.21 0.74 15.23
C LYS A 398 0.14 0.56 13.74
N ILE A 399 1.21 -0.20 13.44
CA ILE A 399 1.59 -0.56 12.06
C ILE A 399 0.50 -1.40 11.40
N ARG A 400 0.06 -2.47 12.08
CA ARG A 400 -0.99 -3.36 11.58
C ARG A 400 -2.22 -2.54 11.24
N LYS A 401 -2.72 -1.74 12.16
CA LYS A 401 -3.89 -0.87 11.96
C LYS A 401 -3.75 0.02 10.72
N LYS A 402 -2.60 0.69 10.55
CA LYS A 402 -2.34 1.52 9.37
C LYS A 402 -2.35 0.71 8.06
N LYS A 403 -1.75 -0.49 8.05
CA LYS A 403 -1.81 -1.40 6.90
C LYS A 403 -3.25 -1.86 6.61
N GLN A 404 -4.00 -2.25 7.64
CA GLN A 404 -5.39 -2.71 7.52
C GLN A 404 -6.33 -1.61 7.00
N GLN A 405 -6.09 -0.35 7.35
CA GLN A 405 -6.86 0.81 6.87
C GLN A 405 -6.62 1.13 5.39
N GLN A 406 -5.43 0.82 4.88
CA GLN A 406 -5.05 0.99 3.48
C GLN A 406 -5.44 -0.22 2.60
N GLN A 407 -5.85 -1.33 3.23
CA GLN A 407 -6.26 -2.54 2.51
C GLN A 407 -7.58 -2.28 1.76
N ILE A 408 -7.58 -2.58 0.47
CA ILE A 408 -8.78 -2.52 -0.37
C ILE A 408 -9.51 -3.86 -0.21
N ILE A 409 -10.65 -3.83 0.49
CA ILE A 409 -11.38 -5.06 0.87
C ILE A 409 -12.41 -5.44 -0.20
N LYS A 410 -12.99 -4.43 -0.86
CA LYS A 410 -14.10 -4.58 -1.80
C LYS A 410 -14.00 -3.52 -2.88
N ILE A 411 -14.30 -3.91 -4.11
CA ILE A 411 -14.55 -3.02 -5.24
C ILE A 411 -15.89 -3.37 -5.89
N ILE A 412 -16.65 -2.36 -6.30
CA ILE A 412 -17.89 -2.50 -7.05
C ILE A 412 -17.62 -1.99 -8.48
N ASP A 413 -17.95 -2.80 -9.47
CA ASP A 413 -17.82 -2.46 -10.89
C ASP A 413 -19.02 -3.07 -11.64
N LYS A 414 -19.83 -2.22 -12.29
CA LYS A 414 -21.09 -2.58 -12.99
C LYS A 414 -22.03 -3.43 -12.11
N ASP A 415 -22.33 -2.94 -10.91
CA ASP A 415 -23.20 -3.59 -9.89
C ASP A 415 -22.73 -4.97 -9.39
N LYS A 416 -21.52 -5.39 -9.76
CA LYS A 416 -20.89 -6.61 -9.24
C LYS A 416 -19.85 -6.29 -8.19
N GLU A 417 -19.94 -6.97 -7.06
CA GLU A 417 -18.96 -6.86 -5.98
C GLU A 417 -17.78 -7.82 -6.17
N TYR A 418 -16.57 -7.31 -5.97
CA TYR A 418 -15.32 -8.06 -6.01
C TYR A 418 -14.61 -7.94 -4.65
N THR A 419 -14.37 -9.07 -3.99
CA THR A 419 -13.79 -9.11 -2.63
C THR A 419 -12.53 -9.96 -2.53
N ARG A 420 -12.11 -10.60 -3.64
CA ARG A 420 -10.88 -11.40 -3.70
C ARG A 420 -9.73 -10.55 -4.19
N ASP A 421 -8.55 -10.72 -3.58
CA ASP A 421 -7.35 -9.94 -3.94
C ASP A 421 -7.05 -9.99 -5.44
N GLU A 422 -7.19 -11.15 -6.10
CA GLU A 422 -6.92 -11.30 -7.53
C GLU A 422 -7.89 -10.48 -8.39
N GLU A 423 -9.18 -10.57 -8.09
CA GLU A 423 -10.21 -9.83 -8.81
C GLU A 423 -10.06 -8.32 -8.62
N ILE A 424 -9.79 -7.89 -7.38
CA ILE A 424 -9.54 -6.48 -7.06
C ILE A 424 -8.34 -5.98 -7.87
N ARG A 425 -7.22 -6.73 -7.90
CA ARG A 425 -6.05 -6.38 -8.72
C ARG A 425 -6.38 -6.25 -10.21
N ASP A 426 -7.14 -7.19 -10.75
CA ASP A 426 -7.52 -7.18 -12.16
C ASP A 426 -8.46 -6.03 -12.50
N ARG A 427 -9.36 -5.62 -11.60
CA ARG A 427 -10.18 -4.41 -11.76
C ARG A 427 -9.32 -3.15 -11.82
N PHE A 428 -8.36 -3.01 -10.89
CA PHE A 428 -7.41 -1.89 -10.91
C PHE A 428 -6.59 -1.88 -12.22
N ARG A 429 -6.03 -3.02 -12.61
CA ARG A 429 -5.29 -3.14 -13.87
C ARG A 429 -6.14 -2.74 -15.07
N SER A 430 -7.33 -3.29 -15.20
CA SER A 430 -8.23 -3.02 -16.33
C SER A 430 -8.61 -1.54 -16.40
N TYR A 431 -8.95 -0.96 -15.25
CA TYR A 431 -9.32 0.45 -15.15
C TYR A 431 -8.18 1.37 -15.59
N TYR A 432 -6.98 1.21 -15.04
CA TYR A 432 -5.84 2.07 -15.39
C TYR A 432 -5.28 1.78 -16.79
N SER A 433 -5.34 0.52 -17.25
CA SER A 433 -4.97 0.19 -18.63
C SER A 433 -5.89 0.87 -19.64
N GLN A 434 -7.18 1.01 -19.32
CA GLN A 434 -8.12 1.75 -20.16
C GLN A 434 -7.90 3.26 -20.01
N LEU A 435 -7.68 3.76 -18.80
CA LEU A 435 -7.40 5.17 -18.54
C LEU A 435 -6.17 5.67 -19.31
N TYR A 436 -5.11 4.88 -19.43
CA TYR A 436 -3.88 5.27 -20.13
C TYR A 436 -3.83 4.85 -21.60
N LYS A 437 -4.92 4.29 -22.14
CA LYS A 437 -5.02 3.98 -23.56
C LYS A 437 -5.26 5.27 -24.33
N GLN A 438 -4.40 5.53 -25.32
CA GLN A 438 -4.60 6.59 -26.30
C GLN A 438 -5.52 6.07 -27.40
N GLU A 439 -6.55 6.84 -27.75
CA GLU A 439 -7.44 6.54 -28.88
C GLU A 439 -6.81 7.00 -30.20
N GLY A 440 -7.39 6.64 -31.34
CA GLY A 440 -6.91 7.12 -32.63
C GLY A 440 -7.03 8.64 -32.75
N GLU A 441 -5.97 9.29 -33.23
CA GLU A 441 -5.85 10.74 -33.29
C GLU A 441 -5.67 11.25 -34.72
N ASP A 442 -6.29 12.39 -34.98
CA ASP A 442 -6.13 13.14 -36.23
C ASP A 442 -5.08 14.24 -36.00
N LEU A 443 -3.82 13.90 -36.31
CA LEU A 443 -2.67 14.79 -36.10
C LEU A 443 -2.79 16.10 -36.90
N GLU A 444 -3.43 16.04 -38.07
CA GLU A 444 -3.63 17.20 -38.94
C GLU A 444 -4.57 18.20 -38.27
N LYS A 445 -5.71 17.75 -37.75
CA LYS A 445 -6.62 18.60 -36.98
C LYS A 445 -5.97 19.24 -35.75
N ILE A 446 -5.14 18.49 -35.04
CA ILE A 446 -4.40 19.03 -33.88
C ILE A 446 -3.41 20.11 -34.34
N SER A 447 -2.69 19.86 -35.43
CA SER A 447 -1.72 20.82 -35.97
C SER A 447 -2.38 22.11 -36.44
N ILE A 448 -3.50 22.01 -37.16
CA ILE A 448 -4.29 23.17 -37.60
C ILE A 448 -4.77 23.96 -36.39
N TYR A 449 -5.36 23.29 -35.39
CA TYR A 449 -5.86 23.92 -34.18
C TYR A 449 -4.77 24.67 -33.39
N ILE A 450 -3.55 24.11 -33.32
CA ILE A 450 -2.41 24.75 -32.66
C ILE A 450 -1.93 25.97 -33.48
N GLY A 451 -1.82 25.85 -34.81
CA GLY A 451 -1.41 26.95 -35.68
C GLY A 451 -2.37 28.15 -35.64
N GLU A 452 -3.68 27.90 -35.51
CA GLU A 452 -4.69 28.94 -35.32
C GLU A 452 -4.49 29.77 -34.05
N GLN A 453 -3.77 29.25 -33.05
CA GLN A 453 -3.47 29.97 -31.81
C GLN A 453 -2.49 31.13 -32.02
N LYS A 454 -1.74 31.15 -33.14
CA LYS A 454 -0.71 32.15 -33.48
C LYS A 454 0.23 32.39 -32.30
N LEU A 455 0.92 31.34 -31.87
CA LEU A 455 1.79 31.39 -30.70
C LEU A 455 3.10 32.10 -31.02
N ASP A 456 3.57 32.91 -30.08
CA ASP A 456 4.90 33.50 -30.17
C ASP A 456 5.96 32.40 -30.04
N LYS A 457 6.95 32.46 -30.95
CA LYS A 457 8.15 31.63 -30.86
C LYS A 457 8.98 32.06 -29.66
N ILE A 458 9.74 31.12 -29.09
CA ILE A 458 10.64 31.44 -28.00
C ILE A 458 11.80 32.34 -28.47
N THR A 459 12.30 33.18 -27.57
CA THR A 459 13.48 34.01 -27.83
C THR A 459 14.75 33.16 -27.94
N GLU A 460 15.78 33.67 -28.60
CA GLU A 460 17.05 32.94 -28.74
C GLU A 460 17.68 32.64 -27.37
N THR A 461 17.70 33.59 -26.45
CA THR A 461 18.21 33.39 -25.08
C THR A 461 17.45 32.27 -24.33
N GLN A 462 16.13 32.18 -24.50
CA GLN A 462 15.34 31.09 -23.91
C GLN A 462 15.66 29.74 -24.58
N ARG A 463 15.82 29.74 -25.91
CA ARG A 463 16.19 28.55 -26.69
C ARG A 463 17.55 28.01 -26.26
N GLU A 464 18.56 28.88 -26.18
CA GLU A 464 19.90 28.53 -25.70
C GLU A 464 19.88 27.96 -24.28
N LEU A 465 19.13 28.58 -23.36
CA LEU A 465 19.04 28.11 -21.97
C LEU A 465 18.44 26.70 -21.87
N LEU A 466 17.34 26.45 -22.59
CA LEU A 466 16.66 25.15 -22.58
C LEU A 466 17.50 24.04 -23.21
N ASN A 467 18.27 24.38 -24.25
CA ASN A 467 19.04 23.44 -25.08
C ASN A 467 20.55 23.45 -24.75
N LYS A 468 20.95 23.96 -23.59
CA LYS A 468 22.35 23.90 -23.15
C LYS A 468 22.73 22.47 -22.74
N ALA A 469 23.97 22.06 -22.93
CA ALA A 469 24.47 20.81 -22.34
C ALA A 469 24.28 20.80 -20.80
N ILE A 470 23.92 19.65 -20.24
CA ILE A 470 23.80 19.44 -18.79
C ILE A 470 25.20 19.39 -18.18
N THR A 471 25.39 20.13 -17.10
CA THR A 471 26.66 20.20 -16.35
C THR A 471 26.68 19.27 -15.14
N GLU A 472 27.86 18.92 -14.65
CA GLU A 472 28.01 18.16 -13.40
C GLU A 472 27.45 18.93 -12.19
N GLU A 473 27.58 20.26 -12.18
CA GLU A 473 27.06 21.09 -11.09
C GLU A 473 25.53 21.09 -11.05
N GLU A 474 24.85 21.09 -12.20
CA GLU A 474 23.40 20.90 -12.26
C GLU A 474 22.99 19.53 -11.68
N ILE A 475 23.74 18.48 -12.01
CA ILE A 475 23.49 17.12 -11.49
C ILE A 475 23.71 17.06 -9.98
N LYS A 476 24.83 17.58 -9.49
CA LYS A 476 25.14 17.65 -8.05
C LYS A 476 24.09 18.46 -7.29
N LYS A 477 23.66 19.59 -7.83
CA LYS A 477 22.57 20.41 -7.27
C LYS A 477 21.25 19.64 -7.22
N ALA A 478 20.88 18.95 -8.30
CA ALA A 478 19.69 18.13 -8.36
C ALA A 478 19.73 16.96 -7.35
N ILE A 479 20.89 16.31 -7.17
CA ILE A 479 21.11 15.26 -6.16
C ILE A 479 20.96 15.81 -4.74
N ASN A 480 21.58 16.96 -4.44
CA ASN A 480 21.50 17.59 -3.13
C ASN A 480 20.05 17.92 -2.73
N ASN A 481 19.24 18.33 -3.71
CA ASN A 481 17.82 18.69 -3.54
C ASN A 481 16.89 17.47 -3.37
N LEU A 482 17.38 16.23 -3.54
CA LEU A 482 16.58 15.03 -3.29
C LEU A 482 16.13 14.98 -1.82
N LYS A 483 14.81 14.82 -1.61
CA LYS A 483 14.24 14.73 -0.26
C LYS A 483 14.59 13.36 0.36
N PRO A 484 15.19 13.31 1.56
CA PRO A 484 15.49 12.05 2.23
C PRO A 484 14.19 11.33 2.64
N ASN A 485 14.28 10.02 2.92
CA ASN A 485 13.19 9.20 3.44
C ASN A 485 11.92 9.10 2.56
N LYS A 486 11.97 9.55 1.30
CA LYS A 486 10.94 9.27 0.30
C LYS A 486 11.08 7.84 -0.25
N ALA A 487 9.99 7.29 -0.77
CA ALA A 487 10.01 5.97 -1.39
C ALA A 487 10.78 6.07 -2.73
N PRO A 488 11.68 5.12 -3.04
CA PRO A 488 12.41 5.10 -4.31
C PRO A 488 11.49 4.70 -5.48
N GLY A 489 12.04 4.46 -6.68
CA GLY A 489 11.33 3.82 -7.80
C GLY A 489 11.48 2.29 -7.79
N PRO A 490 11.16 1.60 -8.91
CA PRO A 490 11.33 0.14 -9.05
C PRO A 490 12.77 -0.37 -8.79
N ASP A 491 13.78 0.47 -9.02
CA ASP A 491 15.18 0.11 -8.82
C ASP A 491 15.57 -0.01 -7.34
N GLY A 492 14.82 0.62 -6.44
CA GLY A 492 15.00 0.61 -4.99
C GLY A 492 16.10 1.53 -4.43
N PHE A 493 16.80 2.30 -5.25
CA PHE A 493 17.87 3.20 -4.78
C PHE A 493 17.30 4.46 -4.14
N THR A 494 17.80 4.81 -2.95
CA THR A 494 17.30 5.91 -2.11
C THR A 494 18.05 7.21 -2.37
N ALA A 495 17.49 8.34 -1.92
CA ALA A 495 18.16 9.63 -2.04
C ALA A 495 19.54 9.64 -1.35
N SER A 496 19.65 8.91 -0.24
CA SER A 496 20.89 8.76 0.53
C SER A 496 22.01 8.16 -0.32
N PHE A 497 21.72 7.16 -1.17
CA PHE A 497 22.69 6.59 -2.10
C PHE A 497 23.26 7.64 -3.05
N TYR A 498 22.40 8.38 -3.75
CA TYR A 498 22.83 9.40 -4.70
C TYR A 498 23.63 10.52 -4.03
N LYS A 499 23.25 10.94 -2.81
CA LYS A 499 23.98 11.98 -2.07
C LYS A 499 25.37 11.54 -1.64
N VAL A 500 25.51 10.31 -1.16
CA VAL A 500 26.81 9.74 -0.71
C VAL A 500 27.76 9.52 -1.89
N MET A 501 27.22 9.04 -3.02
CA MET A 501 27.98 8.66 -4.22
C MET A 501 28.07 9.78 -5.25
N LYS A 502 27.66 11.00 -4.87
CA LYS A 502 27.39 12.11 -5.79
C LYS A 502 28.59 12.41 -6.70
N ASP A 503 29.78 12.47 -6.12
CA ASP A 503 31.00 12.88 -6.85
C ASP A 503 31.49 11.78 -7.80
N GLU A 504 31.27 10.50 -7.45
CA GLU A 504 31.58 9.37 -8.31
C GLU A 504 30.56 9.19 -9.46
N LEU A 505 29.29 9.58 -9.24
CA LEU A 505 28.22 9.40 -10.21
C LEU A 505 28.08 10.57 -11.19
N ALA A 506 28.35 11.80 -10.76
CA ALA A 506 28.07 13.00 -11.55
C ALA A 506 28.75 13.01 -12.94
N PRO A 507 30.03 12.64 -13.10
CA PRO A 507 30.69 12.64 -14.42
C PRO A 507 30.01 11.68 -15.40
N PHE A 508 29.68 10.47 -14.96
CA PHE A 508 29.02 9.49 -15.81
C PHE A 508 27.57 9.89 -16.15
N LEU A 509 26.83 10.39 -15.15
CA LEU A 509 25.46 10.89 -15.37
C LEU A 509 25.42 12.07 -16.33
N LYS A 510 26.42 12.96 -16.31
CA LYS A 510 26.56 14.06 -17.28
C LYS A 510 26.61 13.51 -18.70
N THR A 511 27.51 12.56 -18.96
CA THR A 511 27.66 11.97 -20.29
C THR A 511 26.38 11.26 -20.73
N LEU A 512 25.80 10.45 -19.84
CA LEU A 512 24.53 9.75 -20.10
C LEU A 512 23.39 10.72 -20.43
N MET A 513 23.19 11.75 -19.61
CA MET A 513 22.08 12.69 -19.79
C MET A 513 22.23 13.55 -21.04
N ASN A 514 23.44 13.98 -21.40
CA ASN A 514 23.67 14.69 -22.66
C ASN A 514 23.45 13.80 -23.89
N GLN A 515 23.82 12.51 -23.83
CA GLN A 515 23.45 11.57 -24.88
C GLN A 515 21.93 11.39 -25.01
N VAL A 516 21.17 11.47 -23.92
CA VAL A 516 19.69 11.48 -23.99
C VAL A 516 19.20 12.71 -24.76
N LEU A 517 19.77 13.90 -24.49
CA LEU A 517 19.41 15.14 -25.20
C LEU A 517 19.72 15.07 -26.70
N GLU A 518 20.84 14.46 -27.07
CA GLU A 518 21.30 14.37 -28.46
C GLU A 518 20.60 13.25 -29.24
N GLN A 519 20.54 12.05 -28.67
CA GLN A 519 20.18 10.81 -29.37
C GLN A 519 18.76 10.36 -29.10
N ARG A 520 18.05 10.96 -28.13
CA ARG A 520 16.68 10.59 -27.74
C ARG A 520 16.56 9.15 -27.20
N VAL A 521 17.64 8.58 -26.67
CA VAL A 521 17.64 7.22 -26.09
C VAL A 521 17.83 7.28 -24.57
N ILE A 522 16.85 6.79 -23.82
CA ILE A 522 16.89 6.69 -22.35
C ILE A 522 17.23 5.27 -21.87
N PRO A 523 17.78 5.13 -20.64
CA PRO A 523 17.87 3.82 -19.97
C PRO A 523 16.52 3.10 -19.90
N GLU A 524 16.51 1.78 -20.02
CA GLU A 524 15.26 0.98 -20.00
C GLU A 524 14.58 1.11 -18.63
N SER A 525 15.38 1.19 -17.57
CA SER A 525 14.87 1.42 -16.22
C SER A 525 14.15 2.77 -16.03
N TRP A 526 14.33 3.75 -16.92
CA TRP A 526 13.60 5.03 -16.87
C TRP A 526 12.20 4.92 -17.45
N LYS A 527 11.96 3.92 -18.31
CA LYS A 527 10.64 3.61 -18.88
C LYS A 527 9.72 2.95 -17.86
N GLU A 528 10.27 2.31 -16.83
CA GLU A 528 9.50 1.62 -15.79
C GLU A 528 9.05 2.54 -14.64
N GLY A 529 7.87 2.28 -14.07
CA GLY A 529 7.38 2.89 -12.84
C GLY A 529 6.45 1.99 -12.03
N ASP A 530 6.43 2.19 -10.71
CA ASP A 530 5.44 1.55 -9.84
C ASP A 530 4.30 2.53 -9.56
N ILE A 531 3.04 2.17 -9.83
CA ILE A 531 1.87 2.96 -9.45
C ILE A 531 1.38 2.48 -8.08
N ILE A 532 1.36 3.39 -7.11
CA ILE A 532 0.69 3.18 -5.82
C ILE A 532 -0.59 3.99 -5.82
N THR A 533 -1.68 3.38 -5.40
CA THR A 533 -2.98 4.04 -5.35
C THR A 533 -3.24 4.64 -3.97
N ILE A 534 -3.73 5.88 -3.95
CA ILE A 534 -4.14 6.58 -2.73
C ILE A 534 -5.62 6.93 -2.87
N HIS A 535 -6.45 6.41 -1.98
CA HIS A 535 -7.88 6.73 -1.94
C HIS A 535 -8.07 8.24 -1.65
N LYS A 536 -8.97 8.90 -2.39
CA LYS A 536 -9.38 10.28 -2.12
C LYS A 536 -10.11 10.34 -0.77
N GLU A 537 -9.88 11.36 0.03
CA GLU A 537 -10.63 11.50 1.29
C GLU A 537 -12.12 11.71 0.99
N ASP A 538 -12.99 11.20 1.87
CA ASP A 538 -14.45 11.35 1.81
C ASP A 538 -15.19 10.83 0.56
N THR A 539 -14.52 10.02 -0.27
CA THR A 539 -15.16 9.32 -1.40
C THR A 539 -15.46 7.84 -1.09
N ASP A 540 -16.25 7.18 -1.95
CA ASP A 540 -16.51 5.75 -1.80
C ASP A 540 -15.26 4.90 -2.12
N LYS A 541 -14.81 4.13 -1.14
CA LYS A 541 -13.68 3.19 -1.23
C LYS A 541 -13.93 2.03 -2.17
N THR A 542 -15.19 1.76 -2.52
CA THR A 542 -15.53 0.64 -3.40
C THR A 542 -15.38 0.97 -4.88
N GLU A 543 -15.20 2.23 -5.26
CA GLU A 543 -15.04 2.61 -6.66
C GLU A 543 -13.56 2.83 -7.03
N VAL A 544 -13.07 2.16 -8.07
CA VAL A 544 -11.65 2.27 -8.51
C VAL A 544 -11.29 3.71 -8.94
N LYS A 545 -12.23 4.45 -9.52
CA LYS A 545 -12.02 5.84 -9.99
C LYS A 545 -11.62 6.81 -8.85
N ASN A 546 -11.99 6.48 -7.61
CA ASN A 546 -11.72 7.28 -6.40
C ASN A 546 -10.32 7.09 -5.83
N TYR A 547 -9.48 6.28 -6.50
CA TYR A 547 -8.08 6.11 -6.14
C TYR A 547 -7.20 6.96 -7.08
N ARG A 548 -6.30 7.76 -6.52
CA ARG A 548 -5.30 8.53 -7.26
C ARG A 548 -4.07 7.67 -7.57
N PRO A 549 -3.62 7.58 -8.83
CA PRO A 549 -2.40 6.86 -9.18
C PRO A 549 -1.17 7.72 -8.88
N ILE A 550 -0.31 7.31 -7.94
CA ILE A 550 0.97 7.94 -7.67
C ILE A 550 2.10 7.11 -8.26
N SER A 551 2.83 7.67 -9.22
CA SER A 551 3.99 7.03 -9.84
C SER A 551 5.23 7.17 -8.96
N LEU A 552 5.73 6.04 -8.49
CA LEU A 552 7.07 5.93 -7.94
C LEU A 552 8.07 5.68 -9.07
N LEU A 553 8.89 6.70 -9.32
CA LEU A 553 9.89 6.72 -10.39
C LEU A 553 11.29 6.67 -9.81
N ASN A 554 12.23 6.10 -10.57
CA ASN A 554 13.64 6.00 -10.18
C ASN A 554 14.25 7.40 -9.99
N LEU A 555 15.19 7.53 -9.06
CA LEU A 555 15.70 8.84 -8.65
C LEU A 555 16.66 9.45 -9.66
N ASP A 556 17.41 8.65 -10.41
CA ASP A 556 18.20 9.05 -11.58
C ASP A 556 17.32 9.71 -12.67
N TYR A 557 16.18 9.10 -12.99
CA TYR A 557 15.16 9.73 -13.85
C TYR A 557 14.68 11.06 -13.26
N LYS A 558 14.45 11.11 -11.93
CA LYS A 558 14.03 12.36 -11.26
C LYS A 558 15.12 13.42 -11.25
N ILE A 559 16.40 13.04 -11.20
CA ILE A 559 17.52 13.98 -11.31
C ILE A 559 17.48 14.64 -12.69
N PHE A 560 17.40 13.83 -13.77
CA PHE A 560 17.32 14.33 -15.14
C PHE A 560 16.11 15.25 -15.35
N THR A 561 14.91 14.78 -15.00
CA THR A 561 13.66 15.55 -15.18
C THR A 561 13.57 16.78 -14.30
N ASN A 562 14.23 16.80 -13.13
CA ASN A 562 14.33 17.99 -12.30
C ASN A 562 15.20 19.07 -12.95
N ILE A 563 16.32 18.70 -13.60
CA ILE A 563 17.17 19.66 -14.33
C ILE A 563 16.34 20.31 -15.45
N LEU A 564 15.67 19.50 -16.27
CA LEU A 564 14.78 19.99 -17.33
C LEU A 564 13.66 20.87 -16.78
N ALA A 565 13.03 20.45 -15.68
CA ALA A 565 11.95 21.19 -15.05
C ALA A 565 12.40 22.57 -14.57
N ASN A 566 13.60 22.68 -13.98
CA ASN A 566 14.12 23.98 -13.53
C ASN A 566 14.32 24.93 -14.70
N ARG A 567 14.94 24.46 -15.80
CA ARG A 567 15.12 25.28 -17.01
C ARG A 567 13.78 25.68 -17.64
N PHE A 568 12.83 24.75 -17.70
CA PHE A 568 11.51 25.01 -18.28
C PHE A 568 10.66 25.95 -17.42
N LYS A 569 10.78 25.87 -16.09
CA LYS A 569 10.05 26.73 -15.16
C LYS A 569 10.38 28.20 -15.36
N ASP A 570 11.65 28.53 -15.60
CA ASP A 570 12.09 29.90 -15.84
C ASP A 570 11.44 30.46 -17.11
N PHE A 571 11.44 29.68 -18.21
CA PHE A 571 10.70 30.02 -19.43
C PHE A 571 9.20 30.22 -19.16
N LEU A 572 8.53 29.24 -18.52
CA LEU A 572 7.09 29.28 -18.28
C LEU A 572 6.66 30.46 -17.40
N SER A 573 7.52 30.94 -16.52
CA SER A 573 7.22 32.10 -15.67
C SER A 573 6.90 33.37 -16.47
N THR A 574 7.47 33.47 -17.67
CA THR A 574 7.26 34.58 -18.62
C THR A 574 6.23 34.27 -19.70
N TRP A 575 6.13 33.00 -20.14
CA TRP A 575 5.25 32.60 -21.23
C TRP A 575 3.78 32.35 -20.83
N ILE A 576 3.56 31.86 -19.59
CA ILE A 576 2.22 31.60 -19.05
C ILE A 576 1.63 32.90 -18.48
N GLY A 577 0.39 33.23 -18.89
CA GLY A 577 -0.28 34.44 -18.44
C GLY A 577 -0.53 34.51 -16.92
N PRO A 578 -0.81 35.70 -16.37
CA PRO A 578 -0.87 35.94 -14.93
C PRO A 578 -2.02 35.22 -14.21
N GLU A 579 -3.02 34.70 -14.93
CA GLU A 579 -4.21 34.03 -14.41
C GLU A 579 -3.89 32.65 -13.81
N GLN A 580 -2.87 31.96 -14.31
CA GLN A 580 -2.40 30.68 -13.77
C GLN A 580 -1.42 30.91 -12.62
N LYS A 581 -1.82 30.52 -11.41
CA LYS A 581 -0.99 30.64 -10.20
C LYS A 581 -0.37 29.32 -9.72
N GLY A 582 -0.74 28.19 -10.31
CA GLY A 582 -0.22 26.87 -9.95
C GLY A 582 1.21 26.63 -10.45
N PHE A 583 2.02 25.94 -9.64
CA PHE A 583 3.36 25.40 -9.94
C PHE A 583 4.48 26.39 -10.36
N LEU A 584 4.18 27.66 -10.60
CA LEU A 584 5.15 28.69 -10.98
C LEU A 584 5.69 29.44 -9.75
N LEU A 585 6.93 29.93 -9.83
CA LEU A 585 7.57 30.65 -8.73
C LEU A 585 6.92 32.03 -8.54
N GLY A 586 6.78 32.48 -7.29
CA GLY A 586 6.24 33.81 -6.98
C GLY A 586 4.72 33.96 -7.17
N ARG A 587 4.01 32.90 -7.59
CA ARG A 587 2.56 32.89 -7.77
C ARG A 587 1.90 32.10 -6.64
N GLN A 588 0.89 32.66 -5.98
CA GLN A 588 0.26 32.03 -4.81
C GLN A 588 -1.26 31.88 -4.98
N MET A 589 -1.83 30.80 -4.44
CA MET A 589 -3.28 30.56 -4.48
C MET A 589 -4.07 31.69 -3.80
N LYS A 590 -3.51 32.28 -2.74
CA LYS A 590 -4.13 33.38 -2.00
C LYS A 590 -4.47 34.58 -2.91
N ASP A 591 -3.70 34.79 -3.98
CA ASP A 591 -3.91 35.91 -4.91
C ASP A 591 -5.20 35.68 -5.73
N ASN A 592 -5.44 34.43 -6.14
CA ASN A 592 -6.67 34.03 -6.81
C ASN A 592 -7.87 34.18 -5.87
N VAL A 593 -7.74 33.68 -4.63
CA VAL A 593 -8.81 33.79 -3.61
C VAL A 593 -9.14 35.25 -3.33
N ARG A 594 -8.13 36.10 -3.08
CA ARG A 594 -8.38 37.52 -2.82
C ARG A 594 -9.03 38.21 -4.00
N THR A 595 -8.58 37.96 -5.24
CA THR A 595 -9.23 38.54 -6.43
C THR A 595 -10.73 38.16 -6.48
N ILE A 596 -11.05 36.89 -6.25
CA ILE A 596 -12.45 36.43 -6.32
C ILE A 596 -13.29 37.10 -5.22
N VAL A 597 -12.75 37.20 -4.01
CA VAL A 597 -13.40 37.92 -2.90
C VAL A 597 -13.60 39.40 -3.24
N ASP A 598 -12.58 40.09 -3.76
CA ASP A 598 -12.69 41.50 -4.20
C ASP A 598 -13.80 41.69 -5.25
N VAL A 599 -13.91 40.77 -6.20
CA VAL A 599 -14.94 40.80 -7.24
C VAL A 599 -16.34 40.60 -6.65
N ILE A 600 -16.49 39.71 -5.67
CA ILE A 600 -17.77 39.50 -4.97
C ILE A 600 -18.13 40.75 -4.15
N GLU A 601 -17.21 41.24 -3.30
CA GLU A 601 -17.40 42.44 -2.48
C GLU A 601 -17.79 43.67 -3.32
N TYR A 602 -17.17 43.83 -4.49
CA TYR A 602 -17.52 44.89 -5.44
C TYR A 602 -18.97 44.76 -5.94
N TYR A 603 -19.42 43.57 -6.33
CA TYR A 603 -20.80 43.38 -6.80
C TYR A 603 -21.84 43.43 -5.68
N GLU A 604 -21.48 43.05 -4.45
CA GLU A 604 -22.31 43.25 -3.26
C GLU A 604 -22.50 44.75 -2.97
N THR A 605 -21.48 45.57 -3.19
CA THR A 605 -21.58 47.04 -3.00
C THR A 605 -22.42 47.70 -4.10
N TYR A 606 -22.32 47.20 -5.35
CA TYR A 606 -23.03 47.75 -6.52
C TYR A 606 -24.16 46.83 -6.98
N HIS A 607 -25.28 46.82 -6.24
CA HIS A 607 -26.46 45.96 -6.41
C HIS A 607 -27.16 45.95 -7.80
N GLN A 608 -26.74 46.80 -8.74
CA GLN A 608 -27.34 46.91 -10.07
C GLN A 608 -26.70 45.98 -11.13
N LYS A 609 -25.74 45.13 -10.73
CA LYS A 609 -25.04 44.22 -11.66
C LYS A 609 -25.12 42.78 -11.17
N GLU A 610 -25.29 41.87 -12.12
CA GLU A 610 -25.26 40.43 -11.86
C GLU A 610 -23.87 39.85 -12.15
N LEU A 611 -23.43 38.91 -11.31
CA LEU A 611 -22.17 38.19 -11.41
C LEU A 611 -22.44 36.68 -11.46
N ALA A 612 -21.77 35.97 -12.36
CA ALA A 612 -21.68 34.51 -12.33
C ALA A 612 -20.22 34.06 -12.21
N LEU A 613 -19.97 33.14 -11.28
CA LEU A 613 -18.72 32.40 -11.15
C LEU A 613 -18.93 30.97 -11.64
N LEU A 614 -18.16 30.56 -12.64
CA LEU A 614 -18.24 29.23 -13.24
C LEU A 614 -16.99 28.44 -12.85
N SER A 615 -17.17 27.43 -12.00
CA SER A 615 -16.10 26.48 -11.65
C SER A 615 -16.05 25.36 -12.68
N ILE A 616 -14.90 25.18 -13.32
CA ILE A 616 -14.65 24.10 -14.27
C ILE A 616 -13.68 23.11 -13.61
N ASP A 617 -14.12 21.86 -13.49
CA ASP A 617 -13.30 20.75 -13.01
C ASP A 617 -12.97 19.82 -14.18
N ALA A 618 -11.70 19.49 -14.35
CA ALA A 618 -11.24 18.60 -15.41
C ALA A 618 -11.05 17.18 -14.84
N GLU A 619 -11.88 16.23 -15.29
CA GLU A 619 -11.79 14.86 -14.80
C GLU A 619 -10.42 14.25 -15.14
N LYS A 620 -9.63 13.95 -14.10
CA LYS A 620 -8.33 13.27 -14.19
C LYS A 620 -7.40 13.93 -15.20
N ALA A 621 -7.35 15.26 -15.17
CA ALA A 621 -6.63 16.11 -16.11
C ALA A 621 -5.18 15.65 -16.40
N PHE A 622 -4.43 15.27 -15.36
CA PHE A 622 -3.07 14.76 -15.49
C PHE A 622 -2.99 13.44 -16.25
N ASP A 623 -3.96 12.53 -16.08
CA ASP A 623 -3.95 11.19 -16.67
C ASP A 623 -4.45 11.18 -18.13
N ASN A 624 -5.13 12.24 -18.58
CA ASN A 624 -5.73 12.32 -19.92
C ASN A 624 -4.98 13.21 -20.91
N LEU A 625 -3.85 13.82 -20.53
CA LEU A 625 -3.10 14.73 -21.40
C LEU A 625 -2.59 14.02 -22.67
N ASN A 626 -2.92 14.57 -23.84
CA ASN A 626 -2.50 14.03 -25.13
C ASN A 626 -1.03 14.33 -25.45
N TRP A 627 -0.22 13.28 -25.68
CA TRP A 627 1.20 13.43 -26.01
C TRP A 627 1.45 14.00 -27.41
N SER A 628 0.63 13.68 -28.40
CA SER A 628 0.74 14.24 -29.76
C SER A 628 0.51 15.74 -29.73
N PHE A 629 -0.48 16.20 -28.96
CA PHE A 629 -0.74 17.63 -28.74
C PHE A 629 0.49 18.33 -28.17
N ILE A 630 1.11 17.77 -27.13
CA ILE A 630 2.33 18.32 -26.52
C ILE A 630 3.48 18.40 -27.52
N LYS A 631 3.69 17.35 -28.32
CA LYS A 631 4.78 17.32 -29.30
C LYS A 631 4.59 18.39 -30.38
N LEU A 632 3.38 18.52 -30.91
CA LEU A 632 3.06 19.53 -31.93
C LEU A 632 3.16 20.94 -31.34
N LEU A 633 2.72 21.14 -30.10
CA LEU A 633 2.83 22.42 -29.41
C LEU A 633 4.29 22.85 -29.21
N PHE A 634 5.17 21.94 -28.82
CA PHE A 634 6.61 22.22 -28.69
C PHE A 634 7.26 22.57 -30.04
N LYS A 635 6.81 21.95 -31.14
CA LYS A 635 7.27 22.28 -32.49
C LYS A 635 6.81 23.68 -32.91
N GLU A 636 5.55 24.02 -32.64
CA GLU A 636 4.97 25.32 -32.99
C GLU A 636 5.75 26.49 -32.38
N ILE A 637 6.13 26.38 -31.09
CA ILE A 637 6.88 27.44 -30.39
C ILE A 637 8.39 27.38 -30.64
N ASP A 638 8.85 26.38 -31.40
CA ASP A 638 10.26 26.17 -31.74
C ASP A 638 11.18 26.03 -30.52
N ILE A 639 10.86 25.08 -29.63
CA ILE A 639 11.52 24.89 -28.32
C ILE A 639 13.01 24.50 -28.42
N GLY A 640 13.47 24.09 -29.61
CA GLY A 640 14.81 23.57 -29.86
C GLY A 640 14.93 22.04 -29.71
N HIS A 641 15.90 21.49 -30.44
CA HIS A 641 16.02 20.05 -30.69
C HIS A 641 16.37 19.23 -29.44
N GLN A 642 17.28 19.70 -28.59
CA GLN A 642 17.74 18.94 -27.42
C GLN A 642 16.63 18.80 -26.37
N PHE A 643 15.94 19.89 -26.07
CA PHE A 643 14.84 19.87 -25.12
C PHE A 643 13.68 19.03 -25.67
N TYR A 644 13.33 19.22 -26.95
CA TYR A 644 12.32 18.40 -27.63
C TYR A 644 12.64 16.90 -27.56
N ASN A 645 13.87 16.50 -27.87
CA ASN A 645 14.33 15.11 -27.77
C ASN A 645 14.20 14.56 -26.35
N ALA A 646 14.53 15.36 -25.34
CA ALA A 646 14.39 14.94 -23.95
C ALA A 646 12.93 14.63 -23.59
N ILE A 647 12.00 15.53 -23.95
CA ILE A 647 10.56 15.31 -23.76
C ILE A 647 10.12 14.07 -24.51
N GLU A 648 10.50 13.96 -25.78
CA GLU A 648 10.05 12.87 -26.61
C GLU A 648 10.57 11.52 -26.10
N ALA A 649 11.82 11.44 -25.66
CA ALA A 649 12.39 10.23 -25.07
C ALA A 649 11.67 9.83 -23.77
N ILE A 650 11.31 10.79 -22.91
CA ILE A 650 10.58 10.53 -21.66
C ILE A 650 9.17 10.01 -21.94
N TYR A 651 8.46 10.57 -22.91
CA TYR A 651 7.04 10.28 -23.20
C TYR A 651 6.83 9.40 -24.43
N MET A 652 7.85 8.68 -24.92
CA MET A 652 7.68 7.76 -26.07
C MET A 652 7.21 6.37 -25.64
N GLU A 653 7.84 5.79 -24.62
CA GLU A 653 7.54 4.44 -24.16
C GLU A 653 7.57 4.41 -22.64
N GLN A 654 6.42 4.11 -22.04
CA GLN A 654 6.26 4.10 -20.59
C GLN A 654 5.49 2.87 -20.15
N LYS A 655 6.01 2.19 -19.13
CA LYS A 655 5.46 0.95 -18.59
C LYS A 655 5.29 1.09 -17.09
N ALA A 656 4.20 0.54 -16.56
CA ALA A 656 3.96 0.55 -15.14
C ALA A 656 3.34 -0.74 -14.61
N LYS A 657 3.60 -1.01 -13.33
CA LYS A 657 2.89 -2.04 -12.54
C LYS A 657 2.18 -1.36 -11.40
N ILE A 658 0.95 -1.79 -11.10
CA ILE A 658 0.16 -1.19 -10.02
C ILE A 658 0.31 -2.06 -8.79
N LEU A 659 0.65 -1.46 -7.65
CA LEU A 659 0.74 -2.13 -6.37
C LEU A 659 -0.62 -2.03 -5.64
N VAL A 660 -1.29 -3.17 -5.50
CA VAL A 660 -2.61 -3.27 -4.85
C VAL A 660 -2.51 -4.32 -3.77
N ASN A 661 -2.87 -3.98 -2.53
CA ASN A 661 -2.81 -4.88 -1.37
C ASN A 661 -1.45 -5.61 -1.20
N GLY A 662 -0.35 -4.95 -1.58
CA GLY A 662 1.01 -5.51 -1.47
C GLY A 662 1.42 -6.48 -2.59
N GLN A 663 0.62 -6.61 -3.65
CA GLN A 663 0.93 -7.41 -4.84
C GLN A 663 0.86 -6.56 -6.11
N TYR A 664 1.81 -6.77 -7.00
CA TYR A 664 1.81 -6.11 -8.31
C TYR A 664 0.79 -6.72 -9.25
N THR A 665 0.15 -5.88 -10.06
CA THR A 665 -0.55 -6.31 -11.26
C THR A 665 0.45 -6.77 -12.33
N LYS A 666 -0.06 -7.41 -13.39
CA LYS A 666 0.67 -7.47 -14.66
C LYS A 666 0.94 -6.04 -15.15
N GLU A 667 2.00 -5.91 -15.93
CA GLU A 667 2.40 -4.63 -16.51
C GLU A 667 1.33 -4.05 -17.43
N ILE A 668 1.25 -2.72 -17.45
CA ILE A 668 0.42 -1.92 -18.35
C ILE A 668 1.32 -0.94 -19.12
N GLN A 669 0.94 -0.66 -20.36
CA GLN A 669 1.54 0.42 -21.15
C GLN A 669 0.83 1.73 -20.81
N ILE A 670 1.59 2.82 -20.75
CA ILE A 670 1.06 4.18 -20.60
C ILE A 670 1.30 4.89 -21.92
N ASN A 671 0.22 5.33 -22.58
CA ASN A 671 0.29 5.98 -23.88
C ASN A 671 -0.23 7.43 -23.86
N LYS A 672 -0.83 7.87 -22.75
CA LYS A 672 -1.27 9.26 -22.54
C LYS A 672 -1.14 9.64 -21.07
N GLY A 673 -1.29 10.93 -20.79
CA GLY A 673 -1.20 11.50 -19.46
C GLY A 673 0.24 11.72 -19.00
N THR A 674 0.39 12.31 -17.82
CA THR A 674 1.68 12.64 -17.24
C THR A 674 1.87 11.88 -15.94
N ARG A 675 3.10 11.41 -15.68
CA ARG A 675 3.41 10.64 -14.47
C ARG A 675 3.26 11.50 -13.23
N GLN A 676 2.29 11.18 -12.36
CA GLN A 676 2.10 11.87 -11.08
C GLN A 676 3.26 11.55 -10.13
N GLY A 677 4.19 12.50 -9.98
CA GLY A 677 5.41 12.33 -9.19
C GLY A 677 6.72 12.55 -9.98
N CYS A 678 6.62 12.82 -11.29
CA CYS A 678 7.70 13.38 -12.09
C CYS A 678 7.77 14.92 -11.87
N PRO A 679 8.96 15.50 -11.62
CA PRO A 679 9.14 16.96 -11.48
C PRO A 679 8.66 17.78 -12.68
N LEU A 680 8.76 17.22 -13.89
CA LEU A 680 8.46 17.91 -15.14
C LEU A 680 6.97 17.88 -15.51
N SER A 681 6.24 16.83 -15.09
CA SER A 681 4.82 16.63 -15.43
C SER A 681 3.92 17.83 -15.14
N PRO A 682 3.98 18.49 -13.96
CA PRO A 682 3.12 19.65 -13.67
C PRO A 682 3.37 20.84 -14.59
N LEU A 683 4.61 21.03 -15.03
CA LEU A 683 4.98 22.14 -15.92
C LEU A 683 4.47 21.89 -17.35
N ILE A 684 4.61 20.66 -17.85
CA ILE A 684 4.03 20.27 -19.15
C ILE A 684 2.51 20.39 -19.13
N PHE A 685 1.88 20.03 -18.00
CA PHE A 685 0.44 20.16 -17.84
C PHE A 685 -0.03 21.62 -17.96
N ILE A 686 0.54 22.54 -17.18
CA ILE A 686 0.14 23.97 -17.25
C ILE A 686 0.54 24.62 -18.57
N PHE A 687 1.63 24.16 -19.21
CA PHE A 687 2.02 24.61 -20.54
C PHE A 687 0.95 24.30 -21.58
N ALA A 688 0.41 23.08 -21.55
CA ALA A 688 -0.69 22.70 -22.42
C ALA A 688 -2.00 23.41 -22.08
N LEU A 689 -2.29 23.55 -20.78
CA LEU A 689 -3.49 24.23 -20.30
C LEU A 689 -3.51 25.72 -20.67
N GLU A 690 -2.34 26.36 -20.83
CA GLU A 690 -2.26 27.76 -21.26
C GLU A 690 -2.95 28.00 -22.60
N ILE A 691 -3.02 27.00 -23.49
CA ILE A 691 -3.76 27.13 -24.76
C ILE A 691 -5.27 27.31 -24.51
N LEU A 692 -5.83 26.55 -23.57
CA LEU A 692 -7.22 26.73 -23.13
C LEU A 692 -7.40 28.12 -22.49
N ILE A 693 -6.50 28.50 -21.60
CA ILE A 693 -6.52 29.80 -20.90
C ILE A 693 -6.49 30.97 -21.91
N ARG A 694 -5.62 30.90 -22.93
CA ARG A 694 -5.53 31.89 -24.01
C ARG A 694 -6.83 32.00 -24.80
N ASN A 695 -7.46 30.86 -25.11
CA ASN A 695 -8.74 30.86 -25.81
C ASN A 695 -9.84 31.52 -24.97
N ILE A 696 -9.94 31.20 -23.68
CA ILE A 696 -10.90 31.84 -22.77
C ILE A 696 -10.63 33.35 -22.65
N ARG A 697 -9.35 33.76 -22.59
CA ARG A 697 -8.97 35.18 -22.53
C ARG A 697 -9.41 35.96 -23.77
N ARG A 698 -9.20 35.37 -24.96
CA ARG A 698 -9.53 35.95 -26.27
C ARG A 698 -11.01 35.84 -26.66
N ASP A 699 -11.79 35.02 -25.95
CA ASP A 699 -13.22 34.87 -26.23
C ASP A 699 -13.98 36.18 -25.93
N ASN A 700 -14.56 36.76 -26.97
CA ASN A 700 -15.37 37.97 -26.90
C ASN A 700 -16.81 37.70 -26.42
N GLN A 701 -17.26 36.44 -26.47
CA GLN A 701 -18.56 36.04 -25.93
C GLN A 701 -18.54 35.98 -24.40
N LEU A 702 -17.38 35.68 -23.81
CA LEU A 702 -17.17 35.81 -22.37
C LEU A 702 -16.78 37.23 -22.00
N LYS A 703 -17.76 38.01 -21.53
CA LYS A 703 -17.52 39.31 -20.92
C LYS A 703 -17.18 39.14 -19.43
N GLY A 704 -15.96 39.49 -19.06
CA GLY A 704 -15.50 39.46 -17.67
C GLY A 704 -16.05 40.63 -16.87
N THR A 705 -15.74 40.62 -15.59
CA THR A 705 -16.01 41.74 -14.69
C THR A 705 -15.01 42.86 -14.95
N LYS A 706 -15.48 44.07 -15.29
CA LYS A 706 -14.63 45.26 -15.41
C LYS A 706 -14.64 46.07 -14.12
N ILE A 707 -13.47 46.23 -13.50
CA ILE A 707 -13.25 47.07 -12.33
C ILE A 707 -12.10 48.02 -12.69
N ALA A 708 -12.37 49.32 -12.66
CA ALA A 708 -11.50 50.35 -13.20
C ALA A 708 -11.03 50.00 -14.64
N ASN A 709 -9.71 49.95 -14.86
CA ASN A 709 -9.10 49.68 -16.16
C ASN A 709 -8.82 48.18 -16.42
N TYR A 710 -9.24 47.28 -15.52
CA TYR A 710 -8.95 45.85 -15.61
C TYR A 710 -10.21 45.03 -15.86
N GLU A 711 -10.09 44.03 -16.74
CA GLU A 711 -11.13 43.02 -16.97
C GLU A 711 -10.70 41.68 -16.36
N PHE A 712 -11.55 41.15 -15.49
CA PHE A 712 -11.36 39.89 -14.79
C PHE A 712 -12.24 38.82 -15.42
N LYS A 713 -11.64 37.94 -16.25
CA LYS A 713 -12.32 36.84 -16.95
C LYS A 713 -12.09 35.46 -16.35
N LEU A 714 -10.88 35.20 -15.82
CA LEU A 714 -10.45 33.85 -15.43
C LEU A 714 -9.44 33.89 -14.29
N ARG A 715 -9.51 32.89 -13.41
CA ARG A 715 -8.46 32.52 -12.46
C ARG A 715 -8.20 31.02 -12.55
N ALA A 716 -6.92 30.63 -12.51
CA ALA A 716 -6.49 29.24 -12.66
C ALA A 716 -5.49 28.87 -11.57
N PHE A 717 -5.63 27.67 -11.01
CA PHE A 717 -4.64 27.07 -10.13
C PHE A 717 -4.48 25.59 -10.47
N ALA A 718 -3.39 25.26 -11.19
CA ALA A 718 -3.26 23.94 -11.80
C ALA A 718 -4.47 23.66 -12.72
N ASP A 719 -5.21 22.59 -12.48
CA ASP A 719 -6.42 22.16 -13.19
C ASP A 719 -7.70 22.89 -12.76
N ASP A 720 -7.72 23.54 -11.58
CA ASP A 720 -8.87 24.28 -11.10
C ASP A 720 -9.02 25.62 -11.86
N LEU A 721 -10.14 25.80 -12.57
CA LEU A 721 -10.43 27.01 -13.34
C LEU A 721 -11.73 27.67 -12.84
N ILE A 722 -11.67 28.97 -12.57
CA ILE A 722 -12.82 29.79 -12.21
C ILE A 722 -12.98 30.90 -13.24
N CYS A 723 -14.04 30.80 -14.04
CA CYS A 723 -14.40 31.84 -15.01
C CYS A 723 -15.36 32.84 -14.37
N ILE A 724 -15.12 34.12 -14.64
CA ILE A 724 -15.85 35.25 -14.08
C ILE A 724 -16.64 35.88 -15.23
N ARG A 725 -17.96 35.97 -15.08
CA ARG A 725 -18.85 36.52 -16.10
C ARG A 725 -19.72 37.63 -15.52
N ALA A 726 -19.67 38.79 -16.15
CA ALA A 726 -20.57 39.91 -15.86
C ALA A 726 -21.89 39.76 -16.64
N SER A 727 -23.00 40.16 -16.02
CA SER A 727 -24.33 40.23 -16.63
C SER A 727 -24.73 38.94 -17.37
N PRO A 728 -24.77 37.78 -16.67
CA PRO A 728 -25.01 36.48 -17.29
C PRO A 728 -26.37 36.35 -17.99
N GLY A 729 -27.38 37.13 -17.59
CA GLY A 729 -28.75 36.99 -18.08
C GLY A 729 -29.37 35.61 -17.76
N GLN A 730 -30.58 35.34 -18.24
CA GLN A 730 -31.32 34.10 -17.91
C GLN A 730 -30.85 32.84 -18.66
N ARG A 731 -30.02 32.95 -19.71
CA ARG A 731 -29.58 31.79 -20.49
C ARG A 731 -28.17 31.33 -20.09
N PRO A 732 -27.98 30.07 -19.66
CA PRO A 732 -26.65 29.49 -19.60
C PRO A 732 -26.10 29.43 -21.03
N CYS A 733 -24.97 30.10 -21.27
CA CYS A 733 -24.29 30.00 -22.56
C CYS A 733 -23.96 28.52 -22.83
N ARG A 734 -24.36 27.99 -23.98
CA ARG A 734 -23.74 26.79 -24.56
C ARG A 734 -22.29 27.14 -24.88
N TRP A 735 -21.44 27.02 -23.88
CA TRP A 735 -20.07 27.48 -23.98
C TRP A 735 -19.26 26.48 -24.84
N PRO A 736 -18.52 26.93 -25.86
CA PRO A 736 -17.73 26.06 -26.74
C PRO A 736 -16.50 25.44 -26.06
N ILE A 737 -16.40 25.51 -24.73
CA ILE A 737 -15.36 24.85 -23.96
C ILE A 737 -15.26 23.36 -24.30
N LEU A 738 -16.38 22.69 -24.57
CA LEU A 738 -16.40 21.27 -24.96
C LEU A 738 -15.69 20.97 -26.29
N SER A 739 -15.62 21.91 -27.25
CA SER A 739 -14.84 21.70 -28.48
C SER A 739 -13.35 21.92 -28.27
N ILE A 740 -12.97 22.77 -27.29
CA ILE A 740 -11.59 23.13 -26.96
C ILE A 740 -10.87 22.01 -26.18
N PHE A 741 -11.58 21.31 -25.28
CA PHE A 741 -11.00 20.19 -24.53
C PHE A 741 -10.67 18.97 -25.42
N ARG A 742 -11.31 18.82 -26.59
CA ARG A 742 -11.23 17.61 -27.45
C ARG A 742 -9.83 17.24 -27.95
N PHE A 743 -8.92 18.20 -28.08
CA PHE A 743 -7.56 17.93 -28.58
C PHE A 743 -6.53 17.81 -27.45
N TRP A 744 -6.84 18.39 -26.29
CA TRP A 744 -5.95 18.46 -25.15
C TRP A 744 -6.07 17.25 -24.21
N ALA A 745 -7.30 16.81 -23.91
CA ALA A 745 -7.58 15.65 -23.08
C ALA A 745 -8.72 14.82 -23.66
N ARG A 746 -8.44 13.53 -23.91
CA ARG A 746 -9.42 12.49 -24.25
C ARG A 746 -9.10 11.26 -23.44
#